data_AF-E0S9W1-F1
#
_entry.id   AF-E0S9W1-F1
#
_cell.length_a   1.000
_cell.length_b   1.000
_cell.length_c   1.000
_cell.angle_alpha   90.00
_cell.angle_beta   90.00
_cell.angle_gamma   90.00
#
_symmetry.space_group_name_H-M   'P 1'
#
loop_
_entity.id
_entity.type
_entity.pdbx_description
1 polymer ?
#
loop_
_entity_poly.entity_id
_entity_poly.type
_entity_poly.pdbx_seq_one_letter_code
_entity_poly.pdbx_strand_id
1 'polypeptide(L)'
;MESKKEELKKNSINVHQRLGTDVHVSSEDMDLERRNTRAYEYLCRLEEAKSWLGDFTSVPESFEEFEEEMRKGVILTDICKVFAPNSVKNVFVDCTLQYRHTDNINYFLSGVSHIGLPEYFHFEVIDLYEKKNFVKVIYCIHALAHLLSSKGISKNIKSAKGKIFSYDDMARADVQVEKMNMPKFDNIEDVLKEKIAMEEAAGNGENKVRKEILDQENVEEKEGSFLSEDISVCDESFDILKLTLRTFLYKKCFDDIYYRKEVSLFSIRRFAFIFFSNSSEMVKENLIENLHHKISRKFDSIYAKEAQIKDIETRIRLIVQNRMEVGNITIKNPIPEDEDTRDFERVLLFLQNNPKYLSELLRNVNDPDSFIVSIIIPIFSNVSSKKEEYMFINLVLEIFRKELLDNGLDVRKLVPIDMSLGIHSSTFFSLELFREVEFPVHHTLMPGSISHKLMVNYFRISQGSFVLRDKILQVVKNLENIEVDANPVLIYKMLFNQSTSADKALENERVREAVQTRLMVVRGVIASALDLLESSVESIPYILRYFLKLYGPRTFYSEFVMPFILAPDAFIESFEVGKSLRNKCFIISKILEHIADRVMFFEESDNGEEEKDGDGMSKYMSFISGEKKNFELRFYSPLYPFFRRCHERYQSILSKLTNVSGLDHYFQFESMNELGKLKRATVHLPSSTANQLITLLLSNTRILGSELCEILETLPLFPDDQNKTLSFTFFGPEWICSQDPEKIALENFVRGLKRKLIYAISVCKGRNLLEMLLKESDEEERSRYLEMKKSAICTKEEDDGLSIASPPKQYETIDQLKESIIDDLNFLEDKKITSRHNLYSELLFMLAQDIVILRFMSEERSKELRINEISYDNLCYKDDYLSGKIELYQNYLNSFAAKLAIKRRSLFGFNGVDDIIRDSKYGTHKYSAEKLMNMGVLVQIYDSPDISEIFFLFLSDTPLLFSVEIYVQNILVSHPVSFRFDDLLKLRKNGNNICDIAGICSFSVCRFIDLVNSKYIGSEV
;
A
#
# COMPACT_ATOMS: atom_id res chain seq x y z
N MET A 1 -35.90 -37.84 -19.34
CA MET A 1 -36.70 -36.72 -18.78
C MET A 1 -36.59 -36.64 -17.26
N GLU A 2 -36.45 -37.75 -16.54
CA GLU A 2 -36.25 -37.75 -15.08
C GLU A 2 -34.87 -37.22 -14.64
N SER A 3 -33.77 -37.53 -15.32
CA SER A 3 -32.46 -36.94 -14.95
C SER A 3 -32.42 -35.42 -15.18
N LYS A 4 -33.03 -34.93 -16.27
CA LYS A 4 -33.25 -33.48 -16.51
C LYS A 4 -34.11 -32.84 -15.41
N LYS A 5 -35.07 -33.57 -14.81
CA LYS A 5 -35.91 -33.10 -13.69
C LYS A 5 -35.15 -33.10 -12.34
N GLU A 6 -34.19 -33.99 -12.16
CA GLU A 6 -33.32 -34.02 -10.97
C GLU A 6 -32.21 -32.96 -11.02
N GLU A 7 -31.63 -32.71 -12.20
CA GLU A 7 -30.73 -31.58 -12.43
C GLU A 7 -31.46 -30.23 -12.29
N LEU A 8 -32.72 -30.14 -12.77
CA LEU A 8 -33.62 -29.02 -12.50
C LEU A 8 -33.82 -28.77 -11.00
N LYS A 9 -33.85 -29.81 -10.17
CA LYS A 9 -33.96 -29.68 -8.70
C LYS A 9 -32.63 -29.31 -8.03
N LYS A 10 -31.47 -29.65 -8.60
CA LYS A 10 -30.17 -29.28 -8.02
C LYS A 10 -29.77 -27.84 -8.37
N ASN A 11 -30.07 -27.38 -9.58
CA ASN A 11 -29.63 -26.07 -10.07
C ASN A 11 -30.61 -24.91 -9.74
N SER A 12 -31.84 -25.20 -9.30
CA SER A 12 -32.87 -24.16 -9.02
C SER A 12 -33.11 -23.85 -7.55
N ILE A 13 -32.41 -24.51 -6.63
CA ILE A 13 -32.65 -24.33 -5.20
C ILE A 13 -31.65 -23.30 -4.65
N ASN A 14 -32.14 -22.08 -4.46
CA ASN A 14 -31.48 -21.08 -3.64
C ASN A 14 -31.42 -21.59 -2.18
N VAL A 15 -30.30 -21.35 -1.48
CA VAL A 15 -30.09 -21.68 -0.05
C VAL A 15 -31.28 -21.27 0.82
N HIS A 16 -31.96 -20.16 0.48
CA HIS A 16 -33.15 -19.68 1.20
C HIS A 16 -34.40 -20.56 1.07
N GLN A 17 -34.53 -21.39 0.03
CA GLN A 17 -35.68 -22.27 -0.17
C GLN A 17 -35.56 -23.62 0.57
N ARG A 18 -34.35 -24.03 0.98
CA ARG A 18 -34.13 -25.25 1.79
C ARG A 18 -34.14 -25.04 3.30
N LEU A 19 -34.05 -23.79 3.76
CA LEU A 19 -34.16 -23.44 5.19
C LEU A 19 -35.56 -23.73 5.80
N GLY A 20 -36.51 -24.23 4.99
CA GLY A 20 -37.79 -24.78 5.45
C GLY A 20 -37.86 -26.31 5.53
N THR A 21 -36.78 -27.05 5.30
CA THR A 21 -36.75 -28.53 5.34
C THR A 21 -35.64 -29.05 6.27
N ASP A 22 -35.98 -30.02 7.12
CA ASP A 22 -35.21 -30.57 8.26
C ASP A 22 -33.91 -31.35 7.90
N VAL A 23 -33.18 -30.97 6.85
CA VAL A 23 -31.95 -31.68 6.45
C VAL A 23 -30.71 -30.95 6.99
N HIS A 24 -29.90 -31.65 7.79
CA HIS A 24 -28.60 -31.17 8.26
C HIS A 24 -27.60 -31.04 7.09
N VAL A 25 -26.94 -29.89 6.98
CA VAL A 25 -25.92 -29.59 5.96
C VAL A 25 -24.60 -29.26 6.66
N SER A 26 -23.50 -29.89 6.25
CA SER A 26 -22.15 -29.67 6.80
C SER A 26 -21.62 -28.26 6.44
N SER A 27 -20.62 -27.74 7.17
CA SER A 27 -19.92 -26.51 6.78
C SER A 27 -19.29 -26.61 5.39
N GLU A 28 -18.76 -27.79 5.07
CA GLU A 28 -18.17 -28.07 3.75
C GLU A 28 -19.23 -28.06 2.63
N ASP A 29 -20.43 -28.57 2.93
CA ASP A 29 -21.56 -28.59 1.98
C ASP A 29 -22.13 -27.17 1.78
N MET A 30 -22.20 -26.34 2.82
CA MET A 30 -22.62 -24.94 2.72
C MET A 30 -21.62 -24.09 1.92
N ASP A 31 -20.32 -24.32 2.09
CA ASP A 31 -19.29 -23.62 1.32
C ASP A 31 -19.19 -24.12 -0.13
N LEU A 32 -19.51 -25.40 -0.38
CA LEU A 32 -19.71 -25.93 -1.72
C LEU A 32 -20.92 -25.29 -2.41
N GLU A 33 -22.05 -25.15 -1.71
CA GLU A 33 -23.26 -24.51 -2.26
C GLU A 33 -23.08 -23.01 -2.51
N ARG A 34 -22.32 -22.29 -1.66
CA ARG A 34 -21.97 -20.87 -1.89
C ARG A 34 -21.08 -20.70 -3.13
N ARG A 35 -20.09 -21.58 -3.33
CA ARG A 35 -19.25 -21.57 -4.53
C ARG A 35 -20.07 -21.84 -5.78
N ASN A 36 -20.90 -22.89 -5.75
CA ASN A 36 -21.82 -23.21 -6.83
C ASN A 36 -22.78 -22.04 -7.16
N THR A 37 -23.24 -21.28 -6.15
CA THR A 37 -24.10 -20.10 -6.35
C THR A 37 -23.35 -18.99 -7.08
N ARG A 38 -22.09 -18.72 -6.72
CA ARG A 38 -21.26 -17.72 -7.39
C ARG A 38 -20.88 -18.12 -8.81
N ALA A 39 -20.52 -19.38 -9.04
CA ALA A 39 -20.25 -19.89 -10.39
C ALA A 39 -21.49 -19.83 -11.28
N TYR A 40 -22.67 -20.16 -10.72
CA TYR A 40 -23.94 -20.01 -11.42
C TYR A 40 -24.24 -18.56 -11.78
N GLU A 41 -24.08 -17.63 -10.84
CA GLU A 41 -24.29 -16.19 -11.10
C GLU A 41 -23.34 -15.68 -12.18
N TYR A 42 -22.08 -16.07 -12.15
CA TYR A 42 -21.10 -15.72 -13.18
C TYR A 42 -21.52 -16.23 -14.58
N LEU A 43 -21.90 -17.51 -14.68
CA LEU A 43 -22.37 -18.10 -15.93
C LEU A 43 -23.63 -17.42 -16.46
N CYS A 44 -24.55 -17.02 -15.57
CA CYS A 44 -25.68 -16.19 -15.94
C CYS A 44 -25.22 -14.86 -16.55
N ARG A 45 -24.29 -14.12 -15.92
CA ARG A 45 -23.82 -12.83 -16.48
C ARG A 45 -23.04 -12.97 -17.78
N LEU A 46 -22.30 -14.06 -17.91
CA LEU A 46 -21.54 -14.38 -19.12
C LEU A 46 -22.48 -14.72 -20.28
N GLU A 47 -23.53 -15.51 -20.02
CA GLU A 47 -24.58 -15.78 -20.99
C GLU A 47 -25.38 -14.53 -21.38
N GLU A 48 -25.70 -13.67 -20.41
CA GLU A 48 -26.37 -12.39 -20.64
C GLU A 48 -25.55 -11.53 -21.63
N ALA A 49 -24.25 -11.40 -21.40
CA ALA A 49 -23.34 -10.67 -22.27
C ALA A 49 -23.24 -11.34 -23.65
N LYS A 50 -22.99 -12.66 -23.70
CA LYS A 50 -22.87 -13.43 -24.93
C LYS A 50 -24.10 -13.32 -25.83
N SER A 51 -25.30 -13.44 -25.25
CA SER A 51 -26.58 -13.31 -25.94
C SER A 51 -26.76 -11.90 -26.51
N TRP A 52 -26.41 -10.87 -25.75
CA TRP A 52 -26.47 -9.48 -26.21
C TRP A 52 -25.47 -9.17 -27.34
N LEU A 53 -24.23 -9.65 -27.25
CA LEU A 53 -23.25 -9.52 -28.35
C LEU A 53 -23.71 -10.29 -29.60
N GLY A 54 -24.41 -11.42 -29.41
CA GLY A 54 -25.00 -12.24 -30.47
C GLY A 54 -26.06 -11.54 -31.31
N ASP A 55 -26.68 -10.47 -30.81
CA ASP A 55 -27.61 -9.65 -31.59
C ASP A 55 -26.88 -8.80 -32.66
N PHE A 56 -25.55 -8.60 -32.54
CA PHE A 56 -24.74 -7.75 -33.42
C PHE A 56 -23.72 -8.52 -34.26
N THR A 57 -23.19 -9.63 -33.76
CA THR A 57 -22.10 -10.38 -34.40
C THR A 57 -22.27 -11.87 -34.16
N SER A 58 -21.69 -12.71 -35.03
CA SER A 58 -21.67 -14.15 -34.81
C SER A 58 -20.77 -14.51 -33.63
N VAL A 59 -21.34 -15.14 -32.60
CA VAL A 59 -20.64 -15.53 -31.38
C VAL A 59 -20.59 -17.06 -31.25
N PRO A 60 -19.46 -17.68 -30.83
CA PRO A 60 -19.35 -19.14 -30.68
C PRO A 60 -20.38 -19.74 -29.71
N GLU A 61 -20.80 -20.99 -29.91
CA GLU A 61 -21.80 -21.66 -29.07
C GLU A 61 -21.24 -22.10 -27.71
N SER A 62 -19.96 -22.45 -27.62
CA SER A 62 -19.30 -22.78 -26.34
C SER A 62 -18.89 -21.53 -25.56
N PHE A 63 -18.85 -21.60 -24.23
CA PHE A 63 -18.30 -20.53 -23.39
C PHE A 63 -16.78 -20.44 -23.48
N GLU A 64 -16.08 -21.57 -23.69
CA GLU A 64 -14.62 -21.57 -23.85
C GLU A 64 -14.18 -20.84 -25.10
N GLU A 65 -14.78 -21.23 -26.23
CA GLU A 65 -14.49 -20.66 -27.53
C GLU A 65 -14.88 -19.18 -27.57
N PHE A 66 -15.98 -18.82 -26.90
CA PHE A 66 -16.37 -17.42 -26.75
C PHE A 66 -15.32 -16.60 -26.00
N GLU A 67 -14.85 -17.08 -24.85
CA GLU A 67 -13.80 -16.41 -24.08
C GLU A 67 -12.50 -16.28 -24.89
N GLU A 68 -12.09 -17.31 -25.62
CA GLU A 68 -10.87 -17.28 -26.44
C GLU A 68 -10.99 -16.39 -27.68
N GLU A 69 -12.13 -16.38 -28.37
CA GLU A 69 -12.37 -15.49 -29.51
C GLU A 69 -12.48 -14.02 -29.08
N MET A 70 -13.02 -13.75 -27.88
CA MET A 70 -13.05 -12.40 -27.30
C MET A 70 -11.64 -11.81 -27.11
N ARG A 71 -10.61 -12.64 -26.85
CA ARG A 71 -9.20 -12.20 -26.69
C ARG A 71 -8.62 -11.59 -27.97
N LYS A 72 -9.14 -11.96 -29.13
CA LYS A 72 -8.72 -11.39 -30.42
C LYS A 72 -9.31 -10.00 -30.66
N GLY A 73 -10.29 -9.57 -29.86
CA GLY A 73 -10.92 -8.25 -29.94
C GLY A 73 -11.79 -8.02 -31.20
N VAL A 74 -11.93 -9.01 -32.10
CA VAL A 74 -12.70 -8.86 -33.35
C VAL A 74 -14.17 -8.61 -33.07
N ILE A 75 -14.78 -9.42 -32.18
CA ILE A 75 -16.20 -9.26 -31.74
C ILE A 75 -16.44 -7.86 -31.17
N LEU A 76 -15.48 -7.34 -30.39
CA LEU A 76 -15.57 -6.00 -29.79
C LEU A 76 -15.50 -4.90 -30.86
N THR A 77 -14.63 -5.04 -31.86
CA THR A 77 -14.55 -4.07 -32.95
C THR A 77 -15.81 -4.04 -33.81
N ASP A 78 -16.48 -5.17 -34.00
CA ASP A 78 -17.72 -5.23 -34.79
C ASP A 78 -18.89 -4.52 -34.10
N ILE A 79 -18.98 -4.62 -32.76
CA ILE A 79 -19.95 -3.83 -32.00
C ILE A 79 -19.55 -2.36 -31.93
N CYS A 80 -18.25 -2.07 -31.82
CA CYS A 80 -17.75 -0.69 -31.87
C CYS A 80 -18.15 0.02 -33.17
N LYS A 81 -18.20 -0.69 -34.31
CA LYS A 81 -18.69 -0.13 -35.59
C LYS A 81 -20.15 0.32 -35.54
N VAL A 82 -20.97 -0.26 -34.66
CA VAL A 82 -22.41 0.07 -34.53
C VAL A 82 -22.61 1.45 -33.89
N PHE A 83 -21.78 1.80 -32.91
CA PHE A 83 -21.99 3.01 -32.10
C PHE A 83 -20.88 4.07 -32.25
N ALA A 84 -19.69 3.68 -32.71
CA ALA A 84 -18.53 4.57 -32.93
C ALA A 84 -17.68 4.09 -34.13
N PRO A 85 -18.19 4.18 -35.38
CA PRO A 85 -17.51 3.65 -36.57
C PRO A 85 -16.16 4.32 -36.85
N ASN A 86 -15.99 5.59 -36.47
CA ASN A 86 -14.76 6.35 -36.68
C ASN A 86 -13.59 5.90 -35.78
N SER A 87 -13.88 5.17 -34.69
CA SER A 87 -12.87 4.70 -33.74
C SER A 87 -12.18 3.42 -34.20
N VAL A 88 -12.78 2.68 -35.15
CA VAL A 88 -12.23 1.41 -35.66
C VAL A 88 -11.48 1.68 -36.97
N LYS A 89 -10.16 1.51 -36.96
CA LYS A 89 -9.30 1.66 -38.14
C LYS A 89 -9.20 0.32 -38.91
N ASN A 90 -8.01 -0.30 -38.89
CA ASN A 90 -7.77 -1.59 -39.52
C ASN A 90 -7.92 -2.71 -38.50
N VAL A 91 -9.00 -3.49 -38.60
CA VAL A 91 -9.21 -4.66 -37.73
C VAL A 91 -8.23 -5.77 -38.13
N PHE A 92 -7.43 -6.23 -37.19
CA PHE A 92 -6.50 -7.33 -37.40
C PHE A 92 -7.22 -8.66 -37.18
N VAL A 93 -7.20 -9.54 -38.18
CA VAL A 93 -7.86 -10.86 -38.12
C VAL A 93 -6.84 -11.95 -38.44
N ASP A 94 -6.60 -12.85 -37.50
CA ASP A 94 -5.71 -14.01 -37.64
C ASP A 94 -6.26 -15.16 -36.79
N CYS A 95 -6.06 -16.40 -37.24
CA CYS A 95 -6.48 -17.60 -36.52
C CYS A 95 -5.71 -17.76 -35.20
N THR A 96 -4.48 -17.26 -35.14
CA THR A 96 -3.59 -17.33 -33.97
C THR A 96 -3.65 -16.04 -33.15
N LEU A 97 -3.62 -16.18 -31.82
CA LEU A 97 -3.57 -15.02 -30.93
C LEU A 97 -2.16 -14.42 -30.96
N GLN A 98 -2.03 -13.26 -31.59
CA GLN A 98 -0.81 -12.46 -31.68
C GLN A 98 -0.97 -11.13 -30.95
N TYR A 99 0.14 -10.49 -30.59
CA TYR A 99 0.14 -9.20 -29.88
C TYR A 99 -0.64 -8.13 -30.64
N ARG A 100 -0.61 -8.13 -31.97
CA ARG A 100 -1.40 -7.20 -32.81
C ARG A 100 -2.91 -7.18 -32.51
N HIS A 101 -3.50 -8.22 -31.92
CA HIS A 101 -4.90 -8.20 -31.50
C HIS A 101 -5.20 -7.20 -30.38
N THR A 102 -4.18 -6.71 -29.65
CA THR A 102 -4.36 -5.63 -28.68
C THR A 102 -4.86 -4.35 -29.33
N ASP A 103 -4.53 -4.11 -30.60
CA ASP A 103 -5.02 -2.95 -31.35
C ASP A 103 -6.55 -2.99 -31.50
N ASN A 104 -7.12 -4.17 -31.73
CA ASN A 104 -8.57 -4.36 -31.80
C ASN A 104 -9.27 -4.01 -30.47
N ILE A 105 -8.66 -4.42 -29.35
CA ILE A 105 -9.16 -4.12 -28.00
C ILE A 105 -9.06 -2.60 -27.73
N ASN A 106 -7.95 -1.97 -28.11
CA ASN A 106 -7.75 -0.52 -27.98
C ASN A 106 -8.75 0.30 -28.81
N TYR A 107 -9.12 -0.16 -30.02
CA TYR A 107 -10.16 0.48 -30.81
C TYR A 107 -11.53 0.45 -30.11
N PHE A 108 -11.88 -0.68 -29.50
CA PHE A 108 -13.12 -0.79 -28.72
C PHE A 108 -13.10 0.14 -27.51
N LEU A 109 -12.04 0.15 -26.71
CA LEU A 109 -11.93 1.03 -25.53
C LEU A 109 -11.98 2.51 -25.94
N SER A 110 -11.36 2.87 -27.06
CA SER A 110 -11.45 4.21 -27.63
C SER A 110 -12.89 4.56 -28.02
N GLY A 111 -13.62 3.63 -28.66
CA GLY A 111 -15.03 3.83 -28.99
C GLY A 111 -15.92 3.99 -27.76
N VAL A 112 -15.72 3.18 -26.73
CA VAL A 112 -16.48 3.22 -25.47
C VAL A 112 -16.26 4.56 -24.75
N SER A 113 -15.04 5.10 -24.77
CA SER A 113 -14.75 6.45 -24.29
C SER A 113 -15.46 7.53 -25.13
N HIS A 114 -15.48 7.40 -26.46
CA HIS A 114 -16.17 8.35 -27.35
C HIS A 114 -17.68 8.40 -27.13
N ILE A 115 -18.32 7.28 -26.77
CA ILE A 115 -19.75 7.26 -26.48
C ILE A 115 -20.08 7.76 -25.07
N GLY A 116 -19.08 8.08 -24.26
CA GLY A 116 -19.23 8.65 -22.92
C GLY A 116 -19.59 7.63 -21.85
N LEU A 117 -19.06 6.40 -21.94
CA LEU A 117 -19.07 5.50 -20.78
C LEU A 117 -18.01 5.97 -19.77
N PRO A 118 -18.34 6.09 -18.46
CA PRO A 118 -17.37 6.47 -17.45
C PRO A 118 -16.19 5.50 -17.35
N GLU A 119 -14.98 6.01 -17.11
CA GLU A 119 -13.74 5.20 -17.00
C GLU A 119 -13.81 4.13 -15.92
N TYR A 120 -14.66 4.33 -14.90
CA TYR A 120 -14.97 3.35 -13.87
C TYR A 120 -15.40 1.98 -14.44
N PHE A 121 -16.09 1.95 -15.57
CA PHE A 121 -16.57 0.73 -16.20
C PHE A 121 -15.57 0.14 -17.21
N HIS A 122 -14.48 0.83 -17.54
CA HIS A 122 -13.51 0.36 -18.53
C HIS A 122 -12.64 -0.77 -17.98
N PHE A 123 -12.37 -1.77 -18.83
CA PHE A 123 -11.36 -2.80 -18.55
C PHE A 123 -10.03 -2.45 -19.23
N GLU A 124 -8.93 -3.00 -18.74
CA GLU A 124 -7.60 -2.82 -19.33
C GLU A 124 -7.32 -3.88 -20.39
N VAL A 125 -6.43 -3.58 -21.35
CA VAL A 125 -6.07 -4.53 -22.42
C VAL A 125 -5.63 -5.90 -21.87
N ILE A 126 -4.89 -5.88 -20.76
CA ILE A 126 -4.37 -7.08 -20.08
C ILE A 126 -5.50 -7.94 -19.50
N ASP A 127 -6.60 -7.32 -19.05
CA ASP A 127 -7.75 -8.01 -18.45
C ASP A 127 -8.38 -9.02 -19.44
N LEU A 128 -8.41 -8.65 -20.72
CA LEU A 128 -8.95 -9.45 -21.82
C LEU A 128 -7.86 -10.26 -22.55
N TYR A 129 -6.77 -9.63 -22.97
CA TYR A 129 -5.74 -10.29 -23.80
C TYR A 129 -5.03 -11.44 -23.08
N GLU A 130 -4.64 -11.22 -21.81
CA GLU A 130 -4.03 -12.25 -20.95
C GLU A 130 -5.04 -12.99 -20.09
N LYS A 131 -6.35 -12.67 -20.21
CA LYS A 131 -7.45 -13.25 -19.43
C LYS A 131 -7.26 -13.08 -17.91
N LYS A 132 -6.57 -12.02 -17.47
CA LYS A 132 -6.32 -11.75 -16.04
C LYS A 132 -7.60 -11.40 -15.26
N ASN A 133 -8.56 -10.71 -15.90
CA ASN A 133 -9.80 -10.32 -15.25
C ASN A 133 -10.97 -10.22 -16.24
N PHE A 134 -11.42 -11.38 -16.72
CA PHE A 134 -12.52 -11.45 -17.68
C PHE A 134 -13.87 -10.98 -17.09
N VAL A 135 -14.03 -11.03 -15.77
CA VAL A 135 -15.24 -10.55 -15.07
C VAL A 135 -15.43 -9.04 -15.29
N LYS A 136 -14.35 -8.26 -15.26
CA LYS A 136 -14.38 -6.82 -15.51
C LYS A 136 -14.76 -6.50 -16.97
N VAL A 137 -14.35 -7.34 -17.92
CA VAL A 137 -14.76 -7.25 -19.32
C VAL A 137 -16.28 -7.43 -19.46
N ILE A 138 -16.84 -8.44 -18.80
CA ILE A 138 -18.29 -8.68 -18.77
C ILE A 138 -19.00 -7.48 -18.13
N TYR A 139 -18.48 -6.96 -17.02
CA TYR A 139 -19.05 -5.80 -16.35
C TYR A 139 -19.12 -4.55 -17.25
N CYS A 140 -18.05 -4.29 -18.02
CA CYS A 140 -18.01 -3.23 -19.03
C CYS A 140 -19.10 -3.42 -20.11
N ILE A 141 -19.26 -4.64 -20.62
CA ILE A 141 -20.27 -4.97 -21.64
C ILE A 141 -21.68 -4.73 -21.12
N HIS A 142 -21.96 -5.10 -19.87
CA HIS A 142 -23.26 -4.85 -19.23
C HIS A 142 -23.53 -3.35 -19.09
N ALA A 143 -22.55 -2.57 -18.62
CA ALA A 143 -22.69 -1.12 -18.51
C ALA A 143 -22.90 -0.45 -19.89
N LEU A 144 -22.16 -0.89 -20.91
CA LEU A 144 -22.32 -0.44 -22.28
C LEU A 144 -23.71 -0.78 -22.84
N ALA A 145 -24.24 -1.97 -22.57
CA ALA A 145 -25.58 -2.37 -23.01
C ALA A 145 -26.67 -1.47 -22.41
N HIS A 146 -26.56 -1.12 -21.13
CA HIS A 146 -27.48 -0.17 -20.48
C HIS A 146 -27.35 1.24 -21.07
N LEU A 147 -26.13 1.71 -21.35
CA LEU A 147 -25.88 3.03 -21.96
C LEU A 147 -26.41 3.12 -23.40
N LEU A 148 -26.20 2.07 -24.20
CA LEU A 148 -26.71 2.02 -25.58
C LEU A 148 -28.23 1.88 -25.61
N SER A 149 -28.83 1.18 -24.63
CA SER A 149 -30.27 1.13 -24.48
C SER A 149 -30.87 2.47 -24.07
N SER A 150 -30.21 3.24 -23.19
CA SER A 150 -30.68 4.58 -22.81
C SER A 150 -30.56 5.59 -23.95
N LYS A 151 -29.56 5.43 -24.82
CA LYS A 151 -29.39 6.20 -26.07
C LYS A 151 -30.24 5.69 -27.25
N GLY A 152 -30.99 4.60 -27.08
CA GLY A 152 -31.88 4.04 -28.10
C GLY A 152 -31.18 3.32 -29.26
N ILE A 153 -29.90 2.96 -29.12
CA ILE A 153 -29.07 2.33 -30.15
C ILE A 153 -29.20 0.80 -30.12
N SER A 154 -29.32 0.21 -28.93
CA SER A 154 -29.47 -1.24 -28.74
C SER A 154 -30.69 -1.59 -27.90
N LYS A 155 -31.09 -2.86 -27.94
CA LYS A 155 -31.98 -3.43 -26.92
C LYS A 155 -31.21 -3.61 -25.61
N ASN A 156 -31.93 -3.57 -24.49
CA ASN A 156 -31.35 -3.83 -23.18
C ASN A 156 -30.97 -5.32 -23.03
N ILE A 157 -29.98 -5.60 -22.18
CA ILE A 157 -29.52 -6.96 -21.87
C ILE A 157 -30.64 -7.74 -21.16
N LYS A 158 -30.92 -8.96 -21.62
CA LYS A 158 -31.98 -9.80 -21.05
C LYS A 158 -31.40 -10.71 -19.98
N SER A 159 -32.06 -10.83 -18.84
CA SER A 159 -31.55 -11.68 -17.77
C SER A 159 -31.61 -13.18 -18.12
N ALA A 160 -30.54 -13.91 -17.79
CA ALA A 160 -30.42 -15.36 -17.93
C ALA A 160 -30.65 -16.10 -16.60
N LYS A 161 -31.18 -15.42 -15.57
CA LYS A 161 -31.57 -16.05 -14.29
C LYS A 161 -32.58 -17.18 -14.55
N GLY A 162 -32.22 -18.41 -14.20
CA GLY A 162 -33.03 -19.62 -14.43
C GLY A 162 -32.60 -20.49 -15.62
N LYS A 163 -31.53 -20.13 -16.35
CA LYS A 163 -30.93 -20.99 -17.39
C LYS A 163 -30.15 -22.15 -16.74
N ILE A 164 -30.11 -23.29 -17.42
CA ILE A 164 -29.41 -24.51 -16.97
C ILE A 164 -28.07 -24.58 -17.70
N PHE A 165 -26.99 -24.71 -16.94
CA PHE A 165 -25.62 -24.87 -17.45
C PHE A 165 -25.12 -26.31 -17.26
N SER A 166 -24.16 -26.74 -18.09
CA SER A 166 -23.55 -28.07 -17.97
C SER A 166 -22.71 -28.16 -16.69
N TYR A 167 -22.50 -29.38 -16.21
CA TYR A 167 -21.60 -29.64 -15.07
C TYR A 167 -20.16 -29.15 -15.36
N ASP A 168 -19.68 -29.37 -16.58
CA ASP A 168 -18.33 -28.95 -17.00
C ASP A 168 -18.18 -27.42 -17.01
N ASP A 169 -19.23 -26.69 -17.37
CA ASP A 169 -19.24 -25.22 -17.34
C ASP A 169 -19.25 -24.69 -15.90
N MET A 170 -20.02 -25.32 -15.01
CA MET A 170 -20.04 -24.96 -13.58
C MET A 170 -18.68 -25.19 -12.92
N ALA A 171 -18.05 -26.34 -13.17
CA ALA A 171 -16.73 -26.64 -12.62
C ALA A 171 -15.65 -25.66 -13.12
N ARG A 172 -15.72 -25.24 -14.40
CA ARG A 172 -14.85 -24.20 -14.94
C ARG A 172 -15.08 -22.84 -14.29
N ALA A 173 -16.34 -22.44 -14.14
CA ALA A 173 -16.70 -21.17 -13.53
C ALA A 173 -16.27 -21.11 -12.05
N ASP A 174 -16.37 -22.22 -11.31
CA ASP A 174 -15.90 -22.31 -9.92
C ASP A 174 -14.41 -21.96 -9.80
N VAL A 175 -13.57 -22.52 -10.67
CA VAL A 175 -12.11 -22.27 -10.67
C VAL A 175 -11.78 -20.82 -11.04
N GLN A 176 -12.53 -20.22 -11.98
CA GLN A 176 -12.30 -18.83 -12.40
C GLN A 176 -12.75 -17.82 -11.33
N VAL A 177 -13.85 -18.11 -10.61
CA VAL A 177 -14.41 -17.21 -9.59
C VAL A 177 -13.69 -17.32 -8.24
N GLU A 178 -12.98 -18.41 -7.96
CA GLU A 178 -12.22 -18.59 -6.71
C GLU A 178 -11.11 -17.54 -6.50
N LYS A 179 -10.55 -17.00 -7.59
CA LYS A 179 -9.42 -16.05 -7.57
C LYS A 179 -9.79 -14.61 -7.92
N MET A 180 -11.07 -14.31 -8.21
CA MET A 180 -11.49 -13.02 -8.75
C MET A 180 -12.62 -12.38 -7.92
N ASN A 181 -12.55 -11.06 -7.73
CA ASN A 181 -13.61 -10.30 -7.07
C ASN A 181 -14.74 -9.99 -8.06
N MET A 182 -15.94 -10.49 -7.80
CA MET A 182 -17.11 -10.24 -8.66
C MET A 182 -17.79 -8.90 -8.31
N PRO A 183 -17.92 -7.94 -9.26
CA PRO A 183 -18.63 -6.69 -9.02
C PRO A 183 -20.15 -6.92 -8.89
N LYS A 184 -20.86 -5.99 -8.22
CA LYS A 184 -22.32 -6.09 -8.04
C LYS A 184 -23.04 -5.70 -9.34
N PHE A 185 -23.67 -6.67 -10.01
CA PHE A 185 -24.38 -6.46 -11.29
C PHE A 185 -25.81 -5.95 -11.14
N ASP A 186 -26.43 -6.02 -9.96
CA ASP A 186 -27.86 -5.74 -9.81
C ASP A 186 -28.24 -4.24 -9.84
N ASN A 187 -27.28 -3.32 -9.62
CA ASN A 187 -27.52 -1.86 -9.59
C ASN A 187 -26.72 -1.08 -10.65
N ILE A 188 -26.25 -1.72 -11.73
CA ILE A 188 -25.39 -1.07 -12.74
C ILE A 188 -26.05 0.19 -13.32
N GLU A 189 -27.36 0.15 -13.56
CA GLU A 189 -28.09 1.28 -14.17
C GLU A 189 -28.10 2.54 -13.27
N ASP A 190 -28.25 2.37 -11.95
CA ASP A 190 -28.27 3.49 -11.00
C ASP A 190 -26.87 4.08 -10.81
N VAL A 191 -25.86 3.22 -10.69
CA VAL A 191 -24.44 3.63 -10.58
C VAL A 191 -24.00 4.36 -11.85
N LEU A 192 -24.44 3.90 -13.03
CA LEU A 192 -24.13 4.53 -14.31
C LEU A 192 -24.75 5.94 -14.40
N LYS A 193 -26.01 6.12 -13.96
CA LYS A 193 -26.65 7.45 -13.91
C LYS A 193 -25.95 8.40 -12.95
N GLU A 194 -25.56 7.92 -11.77
CA GLU A 194 -24.82 8.72 -10.78
C GLU A 194 -23.46 9.17 -11.32
N LYS A 195 -22.71 8.26 -11.96
CA LYS A 195 -21.39 8.56 -12.50
C LYS A 195 -21.41 9.49 -13.70
N ILE A 196 -22.37 9.33 -14.61
CA ILE A 196 -22.56 10.27 -15.73
C ILE A 196 -22.93 11.66 -15.20
N ALA A 197 -23.79 11.78 -14.19
CA ALA A 197 -24.14 13.07 -13.60
C ALA A 197 -22.94 13.74 -12.90
N MET A 198 -22.08 12.97 -12.23
CA MET A 198 -20.82 13.47 -11.66
C MET A 198 -19.83 13.95 -12.73
N GLU A 199 -19.68 13.22 -13.83
CA GLU A 199 -18.79 13.59 -14.94
C GLU A 199 -19.32 14.79 -15.75
N GLU A 200 -20.63 14.95 -15.90
CA GLU A 200 -21.23 16.16 -16.50
C GLU A 200 -21.03 17.39 -15.61
N ALA A 201 -21.09 17.23 -14.28
CA ALA A 201 -20.80 18.30 -13.32
C ALA A 201 -19.30 18.67 -13.30
N ALA A 202 -18.40 17.71 -13.45
CA ALA A 202 -16.96 17.93 -13.59
C ALA A 202 -16.58 18.49 -14.98
N GLY A 203 -17.30 18.08 -16.03
CA GLY A 203 -17.06 18.41 -17.44
C GLY A 203 -17.27 19.89 -17.78
N ASN A 204 -18.12 20.62 -17.06
CA ASN A 204 -18.22 22.08 -17.25
C ASN A 204 -16.95 22.83 -16.81
N GLY A 205 -16.13 22.25 -15.92
CA GLY A 205 -14.82 22.77 -15.54
C GLY A 205 -13.68 22.21 -16.40
N GLU A 206 -13.73 20.91 -16.73
CA GLU A 206 -12.64 20.21 -17.42
C GLU A 206 -12.67 20.28 -18.95
N ASN A 207 -13.84 20.49 -19.59
CA ASN A 207 -13.94 20.59 -21.06
C ASN A 207 -13.25 21.84 -21.63
N LYS A 208 -12.95 22.83 -20.78
CA LYS A 208 -12.13 23.99 -21.17
C LYS A 208 -10.63 23.68 -21.17
N VAL A 209 -10.20 22.67 -20.41
CA VAL A 209 -8.80 22.33 -20.19
C VAL A 209 -8.37 21.14 -21.06
N ARG A 210 -9.21 20.10 -21.21
CA ARG A 210 -8.90 18.92 -22.04
C ARG A 210 -8.86 19.23 -23.54
N LYS A 211 -9.68 20.18 -24.01
CA LYS A 211 -9.67 20.62 -25.42
C LYS A 211 -8.38 21.38 -25.78
N GLU A 212 -7.73 22.01 -24.80
CA GLU A 212 -6.44 22.71 -25.00
C GLU A 212 -5.22 21.76 -24.93
N ILE A 213 -5.38 20.55 -24.39
CA ILE A 213 -4.30 19.56 -24.22
C ILE A 213 -4.30 18.53 -25.36
N LEU A 214 -5.47 18.08 -25.84
CA LEU A 214 -5.58 17.13 -26.96
C LEU A 214 -5.17 17.72 -28.32
N ASP A 215 -5.19 19.05 -28.47
CA ASP A 215 -4.67 19.74 -29.65
C ASP A 215 -3.13 19.84 -29.63
N GLN A 216 -2.45 19.50 -28.52
CA GLN A 216 -0.98 19.57 -28.39
C GLN A 216 -0.27 18.22 -28.60
N GLU A 217 -0.94 17.09 -28.44
CA GLU A 217 -0.29 15.76 -28.50
C GLU A 217 -0.32 15.08 -29.89
N ASN A 218 -1.03 15.64 -30.88
CA ASN A 218 -1.18 15.03 -32.22
C ASN A 218 -0.18 15.51 -33.29
N VAL A 219 0.93 16.18 -32.94
CA VAL A 219 1.85 16.78 -33.94
C VAL A 219 3.27 16.16 -33.99
N GLU A 220 3.64 15.22 -33.11
CA GLU A 220 5.03 14.74 -33.06
C GLU A 220 5.39 13.54 -33.99
N GLU A 221 4.47 13.03 -34.82
CA GLU A 221 4.84 12.02 -35.83
C GLU A 221 4.36 12.39 -37.24
N LYS A 222 5.17 13.20 -37.94
CA LYS A 222 5.49 13.09 -39.38
C LYS A 222 6.34 14.29 -39.85
N GLU A 223 7.64 14.25 -39.59
CA GLU A 223 8.59 14.97 -40.44
C GLU A 223 8.85 14.14 -41.71
N GLY A 224 8.48 14.67 -42.87
CA GLY A 224 8.73 14.00 -44.14
C GLY A 224 8.00 14.62 -45.33
N SER A 225 8.29 15.88 -45.67
CA SER A 225 8.59 16.33 -47.05
C SER A 225 8.45 17.85 -47.16
N PHE A 226 9.39 18.41 -47.92
CA PHE A 226 9.66 19.82 -48.12
C PHE A 226 9.09 20.27 -49.48
N LEU A 227 8.44 21.45 -49.48
CA LEU A 227 8.05 22.33 -50.60
C LEU A 227 6.97 21.88 -51.61
N SER A 228 5.86 22.62 -51.66
CA SER A 228 5.50 23.50 -52.79
C SER A 228 4.23 24.33 -52.53
N GLU A 229 4.34 25.64 -52.76
CA GLU A 229 3.32 26.56 -53.34
C GLU A 229 1.85 26.44 -52.88
N ASP A 230 1.38 27.37 -52.03
CA ASP A 230 0.79 28.64 -52.50
C ASP A 230 0.33 29.52 -51.32
N ILE A 231 0.56 30.81 -51.46
CA ILE A 231 0.17 31.85 -50.48
C ILE A 231 -1.32 32.17 -50.71
N SER A 232 -2.17 31.77 -49.77
CA SER A 232 -3.43 32.49 -49.52
C SER A 232 -3.69 32.58 -48.02
N VAL A 233 -3.61 33.81 -47.53
CA VAL A 233 -3.83 34.26 -46.15
C VAL A 233 -5.18 33.76 -45.62
N CYS A 234 -5.18 33.01 -44.50
CA CYS A 234 -6.36 32.74 -43.67
C CYS A 234 -5.94 32.63 -42.19
N ASP A 235 -6.68 33.29 -41.30
CA ASP A 235 -6.40 33.56 -39.88
C ASP A 235 -5.97 32.35 -39.02
N GLU A 236 -6.28 31.12 -39.43
CA GLU A 236 -5.93 29.88 -38.71
C GLU A 236 -4.42 29.66 -38.61
N SER A 237 -3.65 30.07 -39.62
CA SER A 237 -2.18 29.96 -39.58
C SER A 237 -1.56 30.86 -38.51
N PHE A 238 -2.19 32.00 -38.21
CA PHE A 238 -1.73 32.95 -37.21
C PHE A 238 -2.00 32.45 -35.79
N ASP A 239 -3.13 31.78 -35.56
CA ASP A 239 -3.44 31.16 -34.27
C ASP A 239 -2.57 29.93 -34.01
N ILE A 240 -2.29 29.10 -35.02
CA ILE A 240 -1.33 27.99 -34.91
C ILE A 240 0.07 28.52 -34.61
N LEU A 241 0.53 29.57 -35.30
CA LEU A 241 1.81 30.26 -35.01
C LEU A 241 1.85 30.84 -33.60
N LYS A 242 0.75 31.43 -33.14
CA LYS A 242 0.63 31.99 -31.79
C LYS A 242 0.63 30.90 -30.72
N LEU A 243 0.03 29.74 -30.99
CA LEU A 243 0.08 28.57 -30.11
C LEU A 243 1.49 27.97 -30.05
N THR A 244 2.11 27.72 -31.20
CA THR A 244 3.50 27.19 -31.27
C THR A 244 4.50 28.14 -30.62
N LEU A 245 4.37 29.46 -30.85
CA LEU A 245 5.20 30.46 -30.17
C LEU A 245 4.95 30.47 -28.66
N ARG A 246 3.70 30.31 -28.20
CA ARG A 246 3.39 30.18 -26.76
C ARG A 246 4.02 28.93 -26.17
N THR A 247 3.89 27.77 -26.81
CA THR A 247 4.46 26.51 -26.35
C THR A 247 6.00 26.57 -26.32
N PHE A 248 6.62 27.12 -27.37
CA PHE A 248 8.07 27.34 -27.42
C PHE A 248 8.55 28.30 -26.32
N LEU A 249 7.85 29.42 -26.12
CA LEU A 249 8.16 30.37 -25.05
C LEU A 249 7.96 29.74 -23.67
N TYR A 250 6.93 28.91 -23.46
CA TYR A 250 6.73 28.18 -22.22
C TYR A 250 7.86 27.19 -21.94
N LYS A 251 8.29 26.43 -22.95
CA LYS A 251 9.43 25.49 -22.85
C LYS A 251 10.72 26.24 -22.51
N LYS A 252 10.98 27.35 -23.19
CA LYS A 252 12.13 28.22 -22.87
C LYS A 252 12.05 28.79 -21.46
N CYS A 253 10.89 29.29 -21.03
CA CYS A 253 10.71 29.80 -19.67
C CYS A 253 10.89 28.71 -18.61
N PHE A 254 10.48 27.47 -18.92
CA PHE A 254 10.69 26.31 -18.06
C PHE A 254 12.18 25.98 -17.94
N ASP A 255 12.90 25.92 -19.06
CA ASP A 255 14.34 25.66 -19.06
C ASP A 255 15.12 26.77 -18.33
N ASP A 256 14.69 28.02 -18.49
CA ASP A 256 15.27 29.17 -17.79
C ASP A 256 15.08 29.09 -16.27
N ILE A 257 13.98 28.51 -15.77
CA ILE A 257 13.70 28.36 -14.33
C ILE A 257 14.44 27.16 -13.73
N TYR A 258 14.55 26.05 -14.45
CA TYR A 258 15.11 24.80 -13.92
C TYR A 258 16.62 24.70 -14.05
N TYR A 259 17.21 25.26 -15.11
CA TYR A 259 18.61 24.98 -15.45
C TYR A 259 19.53 26.20 -15.49
N ARG A 260 19.01 27.43 -15.52
CA ARG A 260 19.84 28.64 -15.60
C ARG A 260 20.04 29.30 -14.23
N LYS A 261 21.25 29.80 -14.00
CA LYS A 261 21.59 30.62 -12.82
C LYS A 261 20.98 32.03 -12.89
N GLU A 262 20.81 32.58 -14.10
CA GLU A 262 20.24 33.91 -14.32
C GLU A 262 18.83 33.78 -14.89
N VAL A 263 17.82 33.89 -14.03
CA VAL A 263 16.41 33.75 -14.41
C VAL A 263 15.83 35.09 -14.83
N SER A 264 15.11 35.11 -15.95
CA SER A 264 14.47 36.33 -16.45
C SER A 264 13.15 36.65 -15.74
N LEU A 265 12.84 37.94 -15.57
CA LEU A 265 11.55 38.40 -15.06
C LEU A 265 10.37 37.89 -15.91
N PHE A 266 10.58 37.74 -17.22
CA PHE A 266 9.58 37.19 -18.14
C PHE A 266 9.22 35.74 -17.81
N SER A 267 10.23 34.91 -17.50
CA SER A 267 10.05 33.52 -17.11
C SER A 267 9.27 33.42 -15.80
N ILE A 268 9.63 34.20 -14.78
CA ILE A 268 8.90 34.22 -13.49
C ILE A 268 7.47 34.70 -13.64
N ARG A 269 7.23 35.78 -14.41
CA ARG A 269 5.88 36.32 -14.64
C ARG A 269 4.94 35.28 -15.28
N ARG A 270 5.45 34.39 -16.14
CA ARG A 270 4.66 33.30 -16.75
C ARG A 270 4.20 32.23 -15.76
N PHE A 271 4.92 32.06 -14.65
CA PHE A 271 4.63 31.05 -13.62
C PHE A 271 4.14 31.65 -12.29
N ALA A 272 3.98 32.98 -12.21
CA ALA A 272 3.51 33.67 -11.01
C ALA A 272 2.12 33.23 -10.53
N PHE A 273 1.29 32.65 -11.42
CA PHE A 273 -0.04 32.16 -11.08
C PHE A 273 -0.02 31.01 -10.04
N ILE A 274 1.07 30.24 -9.97
CA ILE A 274 1.22 29.07 -9.06
C ILE A 274 1.15 29.49 -7.59
N PHE A 275 1.60 30.71 -7.28
CA PHE A 275 1.66 31.22 -5.91
C PHE A 275 0.29 31.57 -5.32
N PHE A 276 -0.75 31.78 -6.12
CA PHE A 276 -2.06 32.22 -5.64
C PHE A 276 -2.95 31.05 -5.21
N SER A 277 -3.82 31.26 -4.22
CA SER A 277 -4.66 30.24 -3.57
C SER A 277 -5.64 29.50 -4.50
N ASN A 278 -5.94 30.04 -5.68
CA ASN A 278 -6.77 29.38 -6.70
C ASN A 278 -5.94 28.51 -7.66
N SER A 279 -4.67 28.27 -7.38
CA SER A 279 -3.83 27.38 -8.18
C SER A 279 -4.28 25.93 -8.03
N SER A 280 -4.15 25.14 -9.09
CA SER A 280 -4.45 23.70 -9.09
C SER A 280 -3.68 22.96 -7.99
N GLU A 281 -2.55 23.53 -7.59
CA GLU A 281 -1.57 23.04 -6.63
C GLU A 281 -2.07 23.14 -5.18
N MET A 282 -2.76 24.22 -4.80
CA MET A 282 -3.38 24.38 -3.47
C MET A 282 -4.70 23.62 -3.33
N VAL A 283 -5.46 23.45 -4.43
CA VAL A 283 -6.70 22.65 -4.42
C VAL A 283 -6.42 21.19 -4.02
N LYS A 284 -5.28 20.63 -4.47
CA LYS A 284 -4.85 19.27 -4.09
C LYS A 284 -4.60 19.10 -2.60
N GLU A 285 -4.13 20.15 -1.93
CA GLU A 285 -3.86 20.14 -0.48
C GLU A 285 -5.17 20.00 0.31
N ASN A 286 -6.18 20.79 -0.05
CA ASN A 286 -7.52 20.68 0.52
C ASN A 286 -8.18 19.32 0.22
N LEU A 287 -7.92 18.73 -0.95
CA LEU A 287 -8.42 17.39 -1.28
C LEU A 287 -7.77 16.31 -0.41
N ILE A 288 -6.47 16.41 -0.17
CA ILE A 288 -5.72 15.49 0.69
C ILE A 288 -6.22 15.58 2.14
N GLU A 289 -6.41 16.78 2.69
CA GLU A 289 -6.97 16.97 4.04
C GLU A 289 -8.38 16.39 4.16
N ASN A 290 -9.24 16.61 3.17
CA ASN A 290 -10.56 16.01 3.13
C ASN A 290 -10.51 14.47 3.09
N LEU A 291 -9.57 13.89 2.33
CA LEU A 291 -9.33 12.45 2.29
C LEU A 291 -8.83 11.91 3.63
N HIS A 292 -7.90 12.60 4.29
CA HIS A 292 -7.42 12.25 5.63
C HIS A 292 -8.58 12.22 6.64
N HIS A 293 -9.46 13.22 6.63
CA HIS A 293 -10.66 13.22 7.47
C HIS A 293 -11.58 12.02 7.19
N LYS A 294 -11.77 11.64 5.92
CA LYS A 294 -12.56 10.46 5.55
C LYS A 294 -11.91 9.16 6.01
N ILE A 295 -10.59 9.04 5.89
CA ILE A 295 -9.79 7.90 6.34
C ILE A 295 -9.90 7.73 7.86
N SER A 296 -9.70 8.79 8.64
CA SER A 296 -9.83 8.74 10.10
C SER A 296 -11.21 8.26 10.54
N ARG A 297 -12.29 8.77 9.93
CA ARG A 297 -13.67 8.30 10.23
C ARG A 297 -13.86 6.81 9.92
N LYS A 298 -13.20 6.29 8.88
CA LYS A 298 -13.25 4.86 8.54
C LYS A 298 -12.47 4.01 9.54
N PHE A 299 -11.32 4.49 10.03
CA PHE A 299 -10.61 3.83 11.13
C PHE A 299 -11.46 3.74 12.40
N ASP A 300 -12.11 4.84 12.80
CA ASP A 300 -13.01 4.85 13.98
C ASP A 300 -14.15 3.82 13.82
N SER A 301 -14.73 3.74 12.62
CA SER A 301 -15.79 2.77 12.32
C SER A 301 -15.29 1.32 12.37
N ILE A 302 -14.12 1.05 11.79
CA ILE A 302 -13.47 -0.26 11.82
C ILE A 302 -13.16 -0.67 13.26
N TYR A 303 -12.60 0.23 14.06
CA TYR A 303 -12.29 -0.03 15.47
C TYR A 303 -13.55 -0.36 16.27
N ALA A 304 -14.62 0.42 16.09
CA ALA A 304 -15.91 0.16 16.73
C ALA A 304 -16.48 -1.22 16.32
N LYS A 305 -16.36 -1.61 15.05
CA LYS A 305 -16.81 -2.92 14.54
C LYS A 305 -15.95 -4.08 15.07
N GLU A 306 -14.63 -3.92 15.12
CA GLU A 306 -13.72 -4.92 15.71
C GLU A 306 -14.01 -5.10 17.21
N ALA A 307 -14.26 -4.01 17.95
CA ALA A 307 -14.69 -4.05 19.34
C ALA A 307 -16.04 -4.79 19.50
N GLN A 308 -17.01 -4.56 18.61
CA GLN A 308 -18.28 -5.30 18.60
C GLN A 308 -18.08 -6.79 18.32
N ILE A 309 -17.22 -7.15 17.37
CA ILE A 309 -16.88 -8.56 17.10
C ILE A 309 -16.27 -9.20 18.33
N LYS A 310 -15.30 -8.53 18.98
CA LYS A 310 -14.68 -8.99 20.23
C LYS A 310 -15.72 -9.16 21.33
N ASP A 311 -16.69 -8.24 21.48
CA ASP A 311 -17.80 -8.40 22.41
C ASP A 311 -18.65 -9.65 22.08
N ILE A 312 -19.03 -9.85 20.82
CA ILE A 312 -19.80 -11.03 20.40
C ILE A 312 -19.02 -12.33 20.65
N GLU A 313 -17.72 -12.36 20.33
CA GLU A 313 -16.84 -13.50 20.61
C GLU A 313 -16.72 -13.76 22.11
N THR A 314 -16.61 -12.73 22.95
CA THR A 314 -16.59 -12.91 24.41
C THR A 314 -17.92 -13.44 24.93
N ARG A 315 -19.05 -13.01 24.37
CA ARG A 315 -20.39 -13.53 24.70
C ARG A 315 -20.51 -15.00 24.32
N ILE A 316 -20.11 -15.38 23.11
CA ILE A 316 -20.07 -16.79 22.68
C ILE A 316 -19.16 -17.60 23.61
N ARG A 317 -17.96 -17.09 23.91
CA ARG A 317 -16.99 -17.74 24.79
C ARG A 317 -17.55 -17.94 26.19
N LEU A 318 -18.25 -16.96 26.76
CA LEU A 318 -18.88 -17.07 28.08
C LEU A 318 -19.99 -18.11 28.10
N ILE A 319 -20.85 -18.15 27.08
CA ILE A 319 -21.92 -19.15 26.98
C ILE A 319 -21.33 -20.56 26.81
N VAL A 320 -20.29 -20.71 25.96
CA VAL A 320 -19.57 -21.97 25.77
C VAL A 320 -18.82 -22.37 27.05
N GLN A 321 -18.15 -21.44 27.72
CA GLN A 321 -17.43 -21.67 28.97
C GLN A 321 -18.38 -22.10 30.09
N ASN A 322 -19.56 -21.48 30.21
CA ASN A 322 -20.57 -21.93 31.17
C ASN A 322 -21.07 -23.36 30.85
N ARG A 323 -21.16 -23.75 29.57
CA ARG A 323 -21.40 -25.15 29.18
C ARG A 323 -20.23 -26.07 29.54
N MET A 324 -18.99 -25.63 29.36
CA MET A 324 -17.76 -26.39 29.69
C MET A 324 -17.52 -26.47 31.20
N GLU A 325 -17.98 -25.51 32.00
CA GLU A 325 -17.95 -25.52 33.46
C GLU A 325 -19.01 -26.45 34.05
N VAL A 326 -20.20 -26.53 33.43
CA VAL A 326 -21.18 -27.61 33.68
C VAL A 326 -20.60 -29.00 33.28
N GLY A 327 -19.55 -29.01 32.44
CA GLY A 327 -18.74 -30.19 32.05
C GLY A 327 -17.33 -30.28 32.64
N ASN A 328 -17.01 -29.55 33.73
CA ASN A 328 -15.71 -29.57 34.45
C ASN A 328 -14.42 -29.24 33.66
N ILE A 329 -14.32 -28.11 32.95
CA ILE A 329 -13.02 -27.56 32.51
C ILE A 329 -12.97 -26.03 32.64
N THR A 330 -11.91 -25.49 33.29
CA THR A 330 -11.68 -24.05 33.54
C THR A 330 -10.48 -23.50 32.77
N ILE A 331 -10.63 -22.34 32.12
CA ILE A 331 -9.53 -21.54 31.55
C ILE A 331 -9.75 -20.05 31.90
N LYS A 332 -8.67 -19.36 32.31
CA LYS A 332 -8.62 -17.96 32.76
C LYS A 332 -8.78 -16.95 31.61
N ASN A 333 -9.32 -15.76 31.89
CA ASN A 333 -9.44 -14.63 30.95
C ASN A 333 -8.48 -13.45 31.27
N PRO A 334 -8.04 -12.64 30.28
CA PRO A 334 -7.21 -11.44 30.48
C PRO A 334 -7.99 -10.09 30.52
N ILE A 335 -7.25 -9.03 30.87
CA ILE A 335 -7.63 -7.66 31.36
C ILE A 335 -7.73 -6.61 30.20
N PRO A 336 -8.41 -5.44 30.39
CA PRO A 336 -8.70 -4.41 29.35
C PRO A 336 -7.58 -3.39 29.07
N GLU A 337 -7.69 -2.67 27.94
CA GLU A 337 -6.72 -1.73 27.34
C GLU A 337 -7.16 -0.26 27.49
N ASP A 338 -6.23 0.63 27.90
CA ASP A 338 -6.09 2.03 27.47
C ASP A 338 -4.78 2.59 28.10
N GLU A 339 -3.73 2.82 27.31
CA GLU A 339 -2.48 3.46 27.78
C GLU A 339 -2.05 4.60 26.84
N ASP A 340 -1.60 5.71 27.43
CA ASP A 340 -1.22 6.99 26.81
C ASP A 340 0.16 6.87 26.12
N THR A 341 0.22 6.99 24.78
CA THR A 341 1.42 6.72 23.97
C THR A 341 2.33 7.95 23.73
N ARG A 342 1.94 9.15 24.19
CA ARG A 342 2.54 10.44 23.78
C ARG A 342 4.00 10.64 24.18
N ASP A 343 4.42 10.16 25.36
CA ASP A 343 5.80 10.35 25.82
C ASP A 343 6.80 9.45 25.07
N PHE A 344 6.35 8.27 24.63
CA PHE A 344 7.19 7.37 23.83
C PHE A 344 7.35 7.89 22.39
N GLU A 345 6.34 8.56 21.84
CA GLU A 345 6.45 9.25 20.55
C GLU A 345 7.59 10.28 20.54
N ARG A 346 7.77 11.03 21.64
CA ARG A 346 8.87 12.01 21.78
C ARG A 346 10.23 11.34 21.78
N VAL A 347 10.37 10.20 22.46
CA VAL A 347 11.61 9.40 22.48
C VAL A 347 11.96 8.91 21.08
N LEU A 348 10.98 8.32 20.37
CA LEU A 348 11.17 7.84 19.01
C LEU A 348 11.57 8.97 18.04
N LEU A 349 10.94 10.14 18.14
CA LEU A 349 11.28 11.32 17.34
C LEU A 349 12.71 11.80 17.60
N PHE A 350 13.11 11.84 18.87
CA PHE A 350 14.46 12.24 19.24
C PHE A 350 15.51 11.29 18.65
N LEU A 351 15.26 9.98 18.68
CA LEU A 351 16.16 8.96 18.12
C LEU A 351 16.28 9.08 16.59
N GLN A 352 15.19 9.35 15.87
CA GLN A 352 15.22 9.61 14.43
C GLN A 352 16.09 10.82 14.09
N ASN A 353 15.95 11.92 14.85
CA ASN A 353 16.63 13.18 14.58
C ASN A 353 18.12 13.16 14.93
N ASN A 354 18.54 12.21 15.77
CA ASN A 354 19.90 12.14 16.27
C ASN A 354 20.51 10.75 15.96
N PRO A 355 20.96 10.50 14.71
CA PRO A 355 21.46 9.19 14.28
C PRO A 355 22.67 8.68 15.07
N LYS A 356 23.40 9.58 15.76
CA LYS A 356 24.53 9.26 16.62
C LYS A 356 24.16 8.26 17.73
N TYR A 357 22.97 8.38 18.32
CA TYR A 357 22.52 7.50 19.41
C TYR A 357 22.13 6.11 18.88
N LEU A 358 21.38 6.05 17.78
CA LEU A 358 21.04 4.78 17.13
C LEU A 358 22.27 4.04 16.62
N SER A 359 23.26 4.76 16.08
CA SER A 359 24.55 4.23 15.65
C SER A 359 25.32 3.59 16.80
N GLU A 360 25.32 4.20 17.99
CA GLU A 360 25.97 3.65 19.19
C GLU A 360 25.20 2.46 19.78
N LEU A 361 23.86 2.51 19.79
CA LEU A 361 23.02 1.38 20.24
C LEU A 361 23.25 0.15 19.36
N LEU A 362 23.28 0.31 18.04
CA LEU A 362 23.52 -0.79 17.09
C LEU A 362 24.87 -1.50 17.30
N ARG A 363 25.87 -0.82 17.87
CA ARG A 363 27.18 -1.41 18.21
C ARG A 363 27.15 -2.25 19.47
N ASN A 364 26.25 -1.94 20.40
CA ASN A 364 26.18 -2.55 21.72
C ASN A 364 25.10 -3.64 21.84
N VAL A 365 24.34 -3.91 20.78
CA VAL A 365 23.30 -4.95 20.75
C VAL A 365 23.89 -6.30 20.33
N ASN A 366 23.49 -7.37 21.04
CA ASN A 366 23.96 -8.73 20.80
C ASN A 366 23.55 -9.30 19.43
N ASP A 367 22.33 -9.00 18.97
CA ASP A 367 21.81 -9.39 17.66
C ASP A 367 21.38 -8.16 16.84
N PRO A 368 22.30 -7.56 16.05
CA PRO A 368 22.00 -6.38 15.27
C PRO A 368 20.99 -6.66 14.16
N ASP A 369 20.96 -7.88 13.60
CA ASP A 369 20.09 -8.21 12.47
C ASP A 369 18.61 -8.18 12.90
N SER A 370 18.27 -8.83 14.01
CA SER A 370 16.90 -8.76 14.56
C SER A 370 16.51 -7.34 14.95
N PHE A 371 17.43 -6.58 15.57
CA PHE A 371 17.17 -5.22 16.03
C PHE A 371 16.94 -4.24 14.86
N ILE A 372 17.69 -4.41 13.76
CA ILE A 372 17.50 -3.61 12.55
C ILE A 372 16.10 -3.82 11.96
N VAL A 373 15.67 -5.08 11.88
CA VAL A 373 14.39 -5.49 11.29
C VAL A 373 13.20 -5.09 12.16
N SER A 374 13.27 -5.33 13.48
CA SER A 374 12.14 -5.12 14.38
C SER A 374 12.00 -3.68 14.86
N ILE A 375 13.10 -2.91 14.92
CA ILE A 375 13.13 -1.59 15.56
C ILE A 375 13.61 -0.52 14.59
N ILE A 376 14.82 -0.62 14.02
CA ILE A 376 15.40 0.49 13.23
C ILE A 376 14.57 0.79 11.98
N ILE A 377 14.34 -0.18 11.10
CA ILE A 377 13.58 0.05 9.86
C ILE A 377 12.15 0.53 10.15
N PRO A 378 11.41 -0.06 11.11
CA PRO A 378 10.10 0.44 11.51
C PRO A 378 10.12 1.86 12.09
N ILE A 379 11.12 2.24 12.89
CA ILE A 379 11.26 3.62 13.40
C ILE A 379 11.33 4.61 12.26
N PHE A 380 11.99 4.31 11.14
CA PHE A 380 11.99 5.18 9.95
C PHE A 380 10.78 4.93 9.03
N SER A 381 9.64 4.49 9.56
CA SER A 381 8.41 4.19 8.81
C SER A 381 8.65 3.34 7.56
N ASN A 382 9.52 2.33 7.66
CA ASN A 382 9.95 1.47 6.55
C ASN A 382 10.51 2.22 5.34
N VAL A 383 11.01 3.44 5.55
CA VAL A 383 11.60 4.33 4.53
C VAL A 383 10.62 4.57 3.38
N SER A 384 9.39 4.93 3.74
CA SER A 384 8.27 5.04 2.80
C SER A 384 8.16 6.40 2.11
N SER A 385 8.75 7.46 2.66
CA SER A 385 8.83 8.77 2.00
C SER A 385 10.26 9.30 1.92
N LYS A 386 10.47 10.31 1.07
CA LYS A 386 11.77 10.98 0.91
C LYS A 386 12.32 11.56 2.22
N LYS A 387 11.45 11.91 3.16
CA LYS A 387 11.85 12.44 4.48
C LYS A 387 12.48 11.33 5.30
N GLU A 388 11.81 10.20 5.44
CA GLU A 388 12.38 9.07 6.15
C GLU A 388 13.57 8.47 5.39
N GLU A 389 13.57 8.53 4.04
CA GLU A 389 14.72 8.20 3.19
C GLU A 389 15.95 9.03 3.53
N TYR A 390 15.78 10.33 3.74
CA TYR A 390 16.85 11.23 4.17
C TYR A 390 17.33 10.95 5.59
N MET A 391 16.42 10.76 6.54
CA MET A 391 16.80 10.47 7.93
C MET A 391 17.52 9.12 8.04
N PHE A 392 17.07 8.13 7.27
CA PHE A 392 17.66 6.81 7.21
C PHE A 392 19.04 6.83 6.55
N ILE A 393 19.24 7.56 5.45
CA ILE A 393 20.57 7.66 4.81
C ILE A 393 21.57 8.35 5.74
N ASN A 394 21.15 9.32 6.56
CA ASN A 394 22.00 9.95 7.57
C ASN A 394 22.44 8.95 8.65
N LEU A 395 21.55 8.06 9.09
CA LEU A 395 21.93 6.97 10.00
C LEU A 395 22.96 6.04 9.36
N VAL A 396 22.74 5.63 8.10
CA VAL A 396 23.67 4.76 7.35
C VAL A 396 25.05 5.42 7.25
N LEU A 397 25.10 6.71 6.90
CA LEU A 397 26.35 7.46 6.76
C LEU A 397 27.07 7.67 8.09
N GLU A 398 26.33 7.91 9.18
CA GLU A 398 26.93 8.06 10.52
C GLU A 398 27.55 6.73 11.00
N ILE A 399 26.86 5.60 10.80
CA ILE A 399 27.41 4.27 11.10
C ILE A 399 28.66 4.01 10.25
N PHE A 400 28.56 4.24 8.94
CA PHE A 400 29.66 4.03 8.01
C PHE A 400 30.88 4.89 8.37
N ARG A 401 30.69 6.17 8.71
CA ARG A 401 31.75 7.08 9.18
C ARG A 401 32.43 6.56 10.44
N LYS A 402 31.66 6.12 11.45
CA LYS A 402 32.24 5.57 12.70
C LYS A 402 33.05 4.30 12.41
N GLU A 403 32.55 3.41 11.55
CA GLU A 403 33.29 2.20 11.17
C GLU A 403 34.60 2.53 10.45
N LEU A 404 34.64 3.59 9.63
CA LEU A 404 35.88 4.06 9.01
C LEU A 404 36.87 4.65 10.02
N LEU A 405 36.37 5.40 11.02
CA LEU A 405 37.20 5.95 12.11
C LEU A 405 37.88 4.84 12.93
N ASP A 406 37.14 3.79 13.29
CA ASP A 406 37.69 2.68 14.06
C ASP A 406 38.79 1.94 13.31
N ASN A 407 38.71 1.93 11.98
CA ASN A 407 39.74 1.38 11.09
C ASN A 407 40.90 2.35 10.81
N GLY A 408 40.96 3.50 11.50
CA GLY A 408 42.09 4.43 11.45
C GLY A 408 42.17 5.33 10.22
N LEU A 409 41.06 5.47 9.46
CA LEU A 409 41.01 6.30 8.25
C LEU A 409 40.67 7.77 8.56
N ASP A 410 41.33 8.71 7.86
CA ASP A 410 41.08 10.15 8.00
C ASP A 410 39.78 10.55 7.26
N VAL A 411 38.68 10.61 8.00
CA VAL A 411 37.33 11.01 7.53
C VAL A 411 37.06 12.52 7.64
N ARG A 412 38.09 13.38 7.60
CA ARG A 412 37.91 14.84 7.49
C ARG A 412 37.07 15.28 6.27
N LYS A 413 36.86 14.40 5.27
CA LYS A 413 35.98 14.59 4.10
C LYS A 413 34.57 13.98 4.25
N LEU A 414 34.26 13.32 5.37
CA LEU A 414 32.98 12.66 5.64
C LEU A 414 32.27 13.36 6.80
N VAL A 415 32.35 14.70 6.88
CA VAL A 415 31.87 15.50 8.02
C VAL A 415 30.39 15.21 8.29
N PRO A 416 29.97 15.04 9.57
CA PRO A 416 28.58 14.80 9.89
C PRO A 416 27.74 15.98 9.42
N ILE A 417 26.54 15.73 8.92
CA ILE A 417 25.51 16.77 8.91
C ILE A 417 25.13 16.97 10.38
N ASP A 418 25.77 17.95 11.02
CA ASP A 418 25.36 18.34 12.36
C ASP A 418 24.00 19.06 12.24
N MET A 419 22.94 18.31 12.53
CA MET A 419 21.55 18.81 12.51
C MET A 419 21.35 19.99 13.48
N SER A 420 22.30 20.28 14.39
CA SER A 420 22.25 21.42 15.30
C SER A 420 22.62 22.77 14.66
N LEU A 421 23.24 22.79 13.48
CA LEU A 421 23.79 24.01 12.88
C LEU A 421 22.91 24.69 11.82
N GLY A 422 21.78 24.09 11.45
CA GLY A 422 20.80 24.68 10.55
C GLY A 422 21.28 24.86 9.09
N ILE A 423 20.37 24.69 8.13
CA ILE A 423 20.67 24.54 6.69
C ILE A 423 21.10 25.85 5.99
N HIS A 424 21.23 26.98 6.68
CA HIS A 424 21.34 28.29 6.00
C HIS A 424 22.65 29.05 6.23
N SER A 425 23.77 28.39 6.56
CA SER A 425 25.05 29.12 6.53
C SER A 425 25.48 29.26 5.06
N SER A 426 25.63 30.50 4.58
CA SER A 426 26.27 30.81 3.30
C SER A 426 27.76 30.41 3.27
N THR A 427 28.30 29.90 4.39
CA THR A 427 29.57 29.17 4.48
C THR A 427 29.42 27.64 4.33
N PHE A 428 28.21 27.09 4.53
CA PHE A 428 27.83 25.69 4.29
C PHE A 428 27.71 25.39 2.79
N PHE A 429 27.49 26.43 1.97
CA PHE A 429 27.54 26.38 0.51
C PHE A 429 28.95 26.21 -0.08
N SER A 430 29.97 26.05 0.76
CA SER A 430 31.26 25.50 0.34
C SER A 430 31.34 24.00 0.68
N LEU A 431 30.52 23.19 0.01
CA LEU A 431 30.74 21.75 -0.11
C LEU A 431 31.94 21.45 -1.02
N GLU A 432 33.10 22.05 -0.72
CA GLU A 432 34.39 21.41 -1.02
C GLU A 432 34.58 20.13 -0.19
N LEU A 433 33.71 19.89 0.80
CA LEU A 433 33.75 18.74 1.71
C LEU A 433 33.21 17.42 1.14
N PHE A 434 32.41 17.44 0.06
CA PHE A 434 32.08 16.24 -0.72
C PHE A 434 32.79 16.24 -2.08
N ARG A 435 34.06 16.67 -2.13
CA ARG A 435 34.93 16.24 -3.23
C ARG A 435 35.09 14.73 -3.13
N GLU A 436 34.21 14.07 -3.89
CA GLU A 436 34.05 12.66 -4.18
C GLU A 436 35.13 11.78 -3.54
N VAL A 437 34.71 10.86 -2.67
CA VAL A 437 35.50 9.65 -2.47
C VAL A 437 35.43 8.91 -3.82
N GLU A 438 36.32 9.27 -4.75
CA GLU A 438 36.41 8.74 -6.12
C GLU A 438 36.70 7.23 -6.13
N PHE A 439 37.03 6.63 -4.97
CA PHE A 439 37.48 5.24 -4.87
C PHE A 439 36.66 4.42 -3.87
N PRO A 440 36.13 3.25 -4.27
CA PRO A 440 35.36 2.37 -3.38
C PRO A 440 36.22 1.85 -2.21
N VAL A 441 35.72 2.00 -0.98
CA VAL A 441 36.46 1.75 0.28
C VAL A 441 36.46 0.26 0.69
N HIS A 442 35.97 -0.62 -0.20
CA HIS A 442 35.76 -2.06 -0.02
C HIS A 442 36.92 -2.89 0.58
N HIS A 443 38.17 -2.43 0.52
CA HIS A 443 39.32 -3.17 1.05
C HIS A 443 39.53 -2.98 2.55
N THR A 444 38.87 -2.01 3.18
CA THR A 444 39.01 -1.73 4.62
C THR A 444 37.81 -2.18 5.46
N LEU A 445 36.63 -2.35 4.86
CA LEU A 445 35.43 -2.82 5.55
C LEU A 445 35.04 -4.21 5.05
N MET A 446 35.02 -5.19 5.96
CA MET A 446 34.66 -6.56 5.63
C MET A 446 33.14 -6.72 5.48
N PRO A 447 32.66 -7.62 4.59
CA PRO A 447 31.26 -8.05 4.56
C PRO A 447 30.83 -8.50 5.96
N GLY A 448 29.76 -7.91 6.49
CA GLY A 448 29.25 -8.18 7.84
C GLY A 448 29.43 -7.03 8.85
N SER A 449 29.97 -5.89 8.41
CA SER A 449 29.91 -4.63 9.19
C SER A 449 28.46 -4.23 9.48
N ILE A 450 28.23 -3.38 10.48
CA ILE A 450 26.90 -2.90 10.86
C ILE A 450 26.26 -2.11 9.72
N SER A 451 27.03 -1.26 9.02
CA SER A 451 26.49 -0.50 7.87
C SER A 451 26.09 -1.44 6.72
N HIS A 452 26.86 -2.50 6.46
CA HIS A 452 26.50 -3.56 5.52
C HIS A 452 25.23 -4.31 5.94
N LYS A 453 25.15 -4.78 7.20
CA LYS A 453 23.98 -5.50 7.73
C LYS A 453 22.71 -4.66 7.67
N LEU A 454 22.81 -3.36 7.99
CA LEU A 454 21.72 -2.40 7.89
C LEU A 454 21.17 -2.33 6.46
N MET A 455 22.06 -2.24 5.47
CA MET A 455 21.65 -2.13 4.07
C MET A 455 21.13 -3.44 3.48
N VAL A 456 21.68 -4.59 3.90
CA VAL A 456 21.17 -5.91 3.53
C VAL A 456 19.75 -6.13 4.08
N ASN A 457 19.51 -5.83 5.35
CA ASN A 457 18.17 -5.96 5.95
C ASN A 457 17.18 -4.94 5.39
N TYR A 458 17.64 -3.72 5.07
CA TYR A 458 16.84 -2.74 4.32
C TYR A 458 16.40 -3.30 2.97
N PHE A 459 17.30 -3.90 2.19
CA PHE A 459 16.94 -4.51 0.90
C PHE A 459 15.94 -5.67 1.05
N ARG A 460 16.09 -6.47 2.12
CA ARG A 460 15.20 -7.60 2.42
C ARG A 460 13.78 -7.20 2.82
N ILE A 461 13.54 -5.97 3.27
CA ILE A 461 12.21 -5.58 3.79
C ILE A 461 11.59 -4.45 2.98
N SER A 462 12.40 -3.53 2.43
CA SER A 462 11.92 -2.35 1.73
C SER A 462 11.03 -2.67 0.52
N GLN A 463 9.96 -1.89 0.38
CA GLN A 463 9.06 -1.95 -0.77
C GLN A 463 9.79 -1.56 -2.07
N GLY A 464 10.71 -0.59 -1.99
CA GLY A 464 11.51 -0.18 -3.15
C GLY A 464 12.35 -1.31 -3.75
N SER A 465 12.75 -2.31 -2.95
CA SER A 465 13.53 -3.47 -3.43
C SER A 465 12.65 -4.65 -3.86
N PHE A 466 11.33 -4.57 -3.68
CA PHE A 466 10.40 -5.67 -3.96
C PHE A 466 10.43 -6.10 -5.44
N VAL A 467 10.47 -5.13 -6.36
CA VAL A 467 10.45 -5.39 -7.82
C VAL A 467 11.61 -6.29 -8.25
N LEU A 468 12.84 -6.01 -7.79
CA LEU A 468 13.99 -6.84 -8.11
C LEU A 468 13.87 -8.24 -7.50
N ARG A 469 13.41 -8.34 -6.25
CA ARG A 469 13.21 -9.63 -5.56
C ARG A 469 12.17 -10.50 -6.25
N ASP A 470 11.04 -9.92 -6.68
CA ASP A 470 10.00 -10.64 -7.42
C ASP A 470 10.50 -11.13 -8.77
N LYS A 471 11.24 -10.29 -9.51
CA LYS A 471 11.88 -10.71 -10.76
C LYS A 471 12.87 -11.87 -10.56
N ILE A 472 13.72 -11.82 -9.53
CA ILE A 472 14.63 -12.94 -9.19
C ILE A 472 13.82 -14.21 -8.90
N LEU A 473 12.70 -14.09 -8.18
CA LEU A 473 11.83 -15.21 -7.87
C LEU A 473 11.24 -15.85 -9.14
N GLN A 474 10.89 -15.05 -10.15
CA GLN A 474 10.43 -15.57 -11.45
C GLN A 474 11.52 -16.40 -12.14
N VAL A 475 12.80 -16.00 -12.06
CA VAL A 475 13.92 -16.81 -12.57
C VAL A 475 14.00 -18.14 -11.81
N VAL A 476 13.88 -18.12 -10.49
CA VAL A 476 13.90 -19.35 -9.68
C VAL A 476 12.75 -20.29 -10.06
N LYS A 477 11.53 -19.78 -10.23
CA LYS A 477 10.37 -20.57 -10.70
C LYS A 477 10.65 -21.23 -12.06
N ASN A 478 11.25 -20.50 -12.99
CA ASN A 478 11.56 -21.03 -14.32
C ASN A 478 12.59 -22.17 -14.29
N LEU A 479 13.46 -22.25 -13.27
CA LEU A 479 14.42 -23.36 -13.11
C LEU A 479 13.76 -24.70 -12.77
N GLU A 480 12.51 -24.70 -12.29
CA GLU A 480 11.82 -25.92 -11.91
C GLU A 480 11.68 -26.89 -13.09
N ASN A 481 11.34 -26.36 -14.26
CA ASN A 481 11.07 -27.12 -15.48
C ASN A 481 12.31 -27.40 -16.35
N ILE A 482 13.50 -27.03 -15.87
CA ILE A 482 14.73 -27.01 -16.69
C ILE A 482 15.83 -27.87 -16.05
N GLU A 483 16.63 -28.57 -16.85
CA GLU A 483 17.80 -29.33 -16.37
C GLU A 483 19.11 -28.57 -16.58
N VAL A 484 19.89 -28.39 -15.49
CA VAL A 484 21.10 -27.55 -15.49
C VAL A 484 22.38 -28.29 -15.02
N ASP A 485 22.25 -29.52 -14.51
CA ASP A 485 23.38 -30.31 -14.03
C ASP A 485 24.10 -30.98 -15.22
N ALA A 486 25.27 -30.46 -15.57
CA ALA A 486 26.08 -30.95 -16.67
C ALA A 486 27.12 -32.00 -16.24
N ASN A 487 27.03 -32.54 -15.02
CA ASN A 487 27.95 -33.57 -14.54
C ASN A 487 27.72 -34.90 -15.30
N PRO A 488 28.69 -35.37 -16.11
CA PRO A 488 28.52 -36.56 -16.93
C PRO A 488 28.34 -37.84 -16.10
N VAL A 489 28.92 -37.91 -14.89
CA VAL A 489 28.78 -39.07 -13.99
C VAL A 489 27.35 -39.18 -13.46
N LEU A 490 26.75 -38.05 -13.10
CA LEU A 490 25.37 -38.01 -12.61
C LEU A 490 24.38 -38.30 -13.75
N ILE A 491 24.62 -37.75 -14.94
CA ILE A 491 23.82 -38.05 -16.13
C ILE A 491 23.89 -39.54 -16.48
N TYR A 492 25.09 -40.13 -16.50
CA TYR A 492 25.27 -41.55 -16.75
C TYR A 492 24.54 -42.41 -15.70
N LYS A 493 24.63 -42.03 -14.42
CA LYS A 493 23.90 -42.70 -13.34
C LYS A 493 22.39 -42.59 -13.49
N MET A 494 21.87 -41.44 -13.94
CA MET A 494 20.43 -41.26 -14.20
C MET A 494 19.95 -42.12 -15.36
N LEU A 495 20.74 -42.23 -16.43
CA LEU A 495 20.35 -42.96 -17.64
C LEU A 495 20.50 -44.48 -17.51
N PHE A 496 21.51 -44.96 -16.77
CA PHE A 496 21.89 -46.37 -16.74
C PHE A 496 21.90 -46.99 -15.34
N ASN A 497 21.57 -46.24 -14.28
CA ASN A 497 21.61 -46.69 -12.87
C ASN A 497 22.96 -47.27 -12.41
N GLN A 498 24.06 -46.87 -13.05
CA GLN A 498 25.43 -47.30 -12.75
C GLN A 498 26.33 -46.08 -12.56
N SER A 499 27.35 -46.19 -11.70
CA SER A 499 28.35 -45.14 -11.50
C SER A 499 29.64 -45.47 -12.25
N THR A 500 30.14 -44.51 -13.03
CA THR A 500 31.37 -44.62 -13.82
C THR A 500 32.24 -43.37 -13.64
N SER A 501 33.48 -43.37 -14.17
CA SER A 501 34.30 -42.17 -14.24
C SER A 501 33.79 -41.20 -15.32
N ALA A 502 34.10 -39.90 -15.19
CA ALA A 502 33.63 -38.88 -16.13
C ALA A 502 34.05 -39.17 -17.59
N ASP A 503 35.28 -39.61 -17.81
CA ASP A 503 35.79 -39.91 -19.16
C ASP A 503 35.02 -41.07 -19.81
N LYS A 504 34.79 -42.15 -19.05
CA LYS A 504 33.99 -43.31 -19.50
C LYS A 504 32.52 -42.96 -19.71
N ALA A 505 31.98 -42.02 -18.94
CA ALA A 505 30.62 -41.54 -19.13
C ALA A 505 30.48 -40.76 -20.44
N LEU A 506 31.48 -39.96 -20.82
CA LEU A 506 31.49 -39.14 -22.05
C LEU A 506 31.74 -39.93 -23.34
N GLU A 507 32.27 -41.15 -23.24
CA GLU A 507 32.33 -42.11 -24.35
C GLU A 507 30.93 -42.45 -24.88
N ASN A 508 29.90 -42.42 -24.01
CA ASN A 508 28.51 -42.68 -24.39
C ASN A 508 27.88 -41.48 -25.11
N GLU A 509 27.40 -41.70 -26.33
CA GLU A 509 26.78 -40.68 -27.19
C GLU A 509 25.59 -39.97 -26.52
N ARG A 510 24.68 -40.72 -25.88
CA ARG A 510 23.50 -40.17 -25.21
C ARG A 510 23.85 -39.25 -24.03
N VAL A 511 24.93 -39.58 -23.32
CA VAL A 511 25.42 -38.74 -22.20
C VAL A 511 26.02 -37.46 -22.74
N ARG A 512 26.77 -37.53 -23.83
CA ARG A 512 27.38 -36.36 -24.48
C ARG A 512 26.34 -35.38 -25.00
N GLU A 513 25.29 -35.88 -25.67
CA GLU A 513 24.17 -35.07 -26.16
C GLU A 513 23.41 -34.39 -25.00
N ALA A 514 23.17 -35.13 -23.90
CA ALA A 514 22.53 -34.58 -22.71
C ALA A 514 23.40 -33.48 -22.04
N VAL A 515 24.70 -33.70 -21.91
CA VAL A 515 25.65 -32.69 -21.39
C VAL A 515 25.62 -31.44 -22.28
N GLN A 516 25.73 -31.59 -23.60
CA GLN A 516 25.69 -30.47 -24.54
C GLN A 516 24.39 -29.67 -24.45
N THR A 517 23.25 -30.37 -24.40
CA THR A 517 21.93 -29.74 -24.26
C THR A 517 21.83 -28.94 -22.96
N ARG A 518 22.24 -29.54 -21.83
CA ARG A 518 22.22 -28.86 -20.52
C ARG A 518 23.19 -27.68 -20.45
N LEU A 519 24.35 -27.74 -21.12
CA LEU A 519 25.27 -26.60 -21.23
C LEU A 519 24.66 -25.44 -22.04
N MET A 520 23.94 -25.71 -23.13
CA MET A 520 23.22 -24.67 -23.88
C MET A 520 22.12 -24.02 -23.04
N VAL A 521 21.40 -24.82 -22.27
CA VAL A 521 20.38 -24.35 -21.33
C VAL A 521 20.99 -23.44 -20.26
N VAL A 522 22.09 -23.87 -19.62
CA VAL A 522 22.81 -23.07 -18.61
C VAL A 522 23.28 -21.73 -19.17
N ARG A 523 23.79 -21.73 -20.41
CA ARG A 523 24.15 -20.49 -21.12
C ARG A 523 22.95 -19.54 -21.25
N GLY A 524 21.78 -20.06 -21.64
CA GLY A 524 20.55 -19.26 -21.75
C GLY A 524 20.08 -18.70 -20.40
N VAL A 525 20.11 -19.53 -19.35
CA VAL A 525 19.74 -19.12 -17.99
C VAL A 525 20.64 -17.99 -17.47
N ILE A 526 21.97 -18.10 -17.66
CA ILE A 526 22.93 -17.08 -17.23
C ILE A 526 22.73 -15.77 -18.00
N ALA A 527 22.49 -15.84 -19.31
CA ALA A 527 22.21 -14.66 -20.12
C ALA A 527 20.94 -13.94 -19.62
N SER A 528 19.85 -14.70 -19.41
CA SER A 528 18.59 -14.16 -18.90
C SER A 528 18.72 -13.56 -17.49
N ALA A 529 19.51 -14.18 -16.60
CA ALA A 529 19.78 -13.62 -15.28
C ALA A 529 20.51 -12.26 -15.37
N LEU A 530 21.49 -12.12 -16.29
CA LEU A 530 22.18 -10.84 -16.50
C LEU A 530 21.28 -9.79 -17.17
N ASP A 531 20.42 -10.17 -18.13
CA ASP A 531 19.43 -9.27 -18.73
C ASP A 531 18.47 -8.70 -17.69
N LEU A 532 18.04 -9.54 -16.74
CA LEU A 532 17.18 -9.15 -15.64
C LEU A 532 17.88 -8.19 -14.69
N LEU A 533 19.13 -8.47 -14.31
CA LEU A 533 19.91 -7.57 -13.44
C LEU A 533 20.12 -6.22 -14.12
N GLU A 534 20.45 -6.21 -15.42
CA GLU A 534 20.66 -4.98 -16.19
C GLU A 534 19.38 -4.13 -16.30
N SER A 535 18.24 -4.75 -16.63
CA SER A 535 16.94 -4.06 -16.74
C SER A 535 16.36 -3.60 -15.40
N SER A 536 16.89 -4.09 -14.27
CA SER A 536 16.37 -3.78 -12.94
C SER A 536 17.18 -2.72 -12.20
N VAL A 537 18.29 -2.25 -12.76
CA VAL A 537 19.17 -1.26 -12.11
C VAL A 537 18.42 0.01 -11.68
N GLU A 538 17.51 0.51 -12.52
CA GLU A 538 16.75 1.73 -12.24
C GLU A 538 15.69 1.54 -11.15
N SER A 539 15.21 0.32 -10.94
CA SER A 539 14.24 -0.02 -9.89
C SER A 539 14.87 -0.17 -8.51
N ILE A 540 16.21 -0.24 -8.42
CA ILE A 540 16.91 -0.37 -7.14
C ILE A 540 16.89 0.98 -6.40
N PRO A 541 16.52 1.01 -5.10
CA PRO A 541 16.43 2.24 -4.33
C PRO A 541 17.70 3.09 -4.36
N TYR A 542 17.53 4.41 -4.41
CA TYR A 542 18.65 5.36 -4.46
C TYR A 542 19.62 5.18 -3.29
N ILE A 543 19.12 5.03 -2.05
CA ILE A 543 19.98 4.79 -0.87
C ILE A 543 20.92 3.61 -1.09
N LEU A 544 20.43 2.50 -1.63
CA LEU A 544 21.24 1.30 -1.83
C LEU A 544 22.28 1.52 -2.93
N ARG A 545 21.92 2.17 -4.03
CA ARG A 545 22.87 2.52 -5.11
C ARG A 545 23.95 3.49 -4.61
N TYR A 546 23.56 4.47 -3.81
CA TYR A 546 24.46 5.44 -3.19
C TYR A 546 25.38 4.76 -2.16
N PHE A 547 24.85 3.87 -1.34
CA PHE A 547 25.65 3.05 -0.44
C PHE A 547 26.66 2.19 -1.19
N LEU A 548 26.25 1.49 -2.25
CA LEU A 548 27.16 0.66 -3.07
C LEU A 548 28.21 1.49 -3.82
N LYS A 549 27.92 2.76 -4.16
CA LYS A 549 28.91 3.72 -4.67
C LYS A 549 30.03 3.98 -3.64
N LEU A 550 29.70 4.05 -2.35
CA LEU A 550 30.65 4.31 -1.25
C LEU A 550 31.34 3.04 -0.73
N TYR A 551 30.54 2.02 -0.40
CA TYR A 551 30.96 0.73 0.17
C TYR A 551 31.68 -0.14 -0.86
N GLY A 552 31.24 -0.08 -2.12
CA GLY A 552 31.76 -0.84 -3.25
C GLY A 552 30.72 -1.83 -3.80
N PRO A 553 30.60 -1.95 -5.14
CA PRO A 553 29.54 -2.74 -5.75
C PRO A 553 29.81 -4.25 -5.84
N ARG A 554 30.99 -4.73 -5.41
CA ARG A 554 31.40 -6.15 -5.58
C ARG A 554 30.51 -7.12 -4.81
N THR A 555 30.06 -6.74 -3.62
CA THR A 555 29.18 -7.55 -2.77
C THR A 555 27.74 -7.60 -3.28
N PHE A 556 27.40 -6.86 -4.34
CA PHE A 556 26.03 -6.77 -4.85
C PHE A 556 25.45 -8.15 -5.18
N TYR A 557 26.20 -8.99 -5.91
CA TYR A 557 25.70 -10.33 -6.24
C TYR A 557 25.60 -11.23 -5.01
N SER A 558 26.69 -11.37 -4.25
CA SER A 558 26.78 -12.33 -3.14
C SER A 558 25.80 -12.03 -2.00
N GLU A 559 25.53 -10.74 -1.73
CA GLU A 559 24.74 -10.34 -0.56
C GLU A 559 23.29 -9.99 -0.90
N PHE A 560 23.02 -9.44 -2.09
CA PHE A 560 21.69 -8.93 -2.47
C PHE A 560 20.96 -9.81 -3.49
N VAL A 561 21.68 -10.61 -4.28
CA VAL A 561 21.07 -11.44 -5.35
C VAL A 561 21.11 -12.92 -5.02
N MET A 562 22.28 -13.45 -4.68
CA MET A 562 22.51 -14.88 -4.43
C MET A 562 21.59 -15.48 -3.35
N PRO A 563 21.33 -14.83 -2.19
CA PRO A 563 20.47 -15.39 -1.15
C PRO A 563 19.04 -15.65 -1.65
N PHE A 564 18.50 -14.77 -2.50
CA PHE A 564 17.16 -14.91 -3.08
C PHE A 564 17.09 -15.99 -4.17
N ILE A 565 18.21 -16.36 -4.77
CA ILE A 565 18.28 -17.51 -5.68
C ILE A 565 18.37 -18.82 -4.88
N LEU A 566 19.21 -18.86 -3.83
CA LEU A 566 19.52 -20.07 -3.07
C LEU A 566 18.41 -20.51 -2.11
N ALA A 567 17.78 -19.55 -1.43
CA ALA A 567 16.81 -19.78 -0.36
C ALA A 567 15.70 -18.72 -0.36
N PRO A 568 14.93 -18.57 -1.46
CA PRO A 568 13.80 -17.64 -1.49
C PRO A 568 12.73 -17.96 -0.43
N ASP A 569 12.60 -19.23 -0.04
CA ASP A 569 11.69 -19.71 1.00
C ASP A 569 12.04 -19.21 2.41
N ALA A 570 13.29 -18.78 2.65
CA ALA A 570 13.68 -18.14 3.90
C ALA A 570 13.16 -16.70 4.03
N PHE A 571 12.73 -16.09 2.92
CA PHE A 571 12.27 -14.69 2.86
C PHE A 571 10.79 -14.56 2.53
N ILE A 572 10.17 -15.59 1.95
CA ILE A 572 8.79 -15.60 1.48
C ILE A 572 8.13 -16.90 1.92
N GLU A 573 7.28 -16.83 2.96
CA GLU A 573 6.60 -18.01 3.53
C GLU A 573 5.72 -18.77 2.53
N SER A 574 5.19 -18.08 1.51
CA SER A 574 4.33 -18.69 0.47
C SER A 574 5.10 -19.42 -0.63
N PHE A 575 6.43 -19.39 -0.62
CA PHE A 575 7.25 -19.95 -1.69
C PHE A 575 8.06 -21.15 -1.20
N GLU A 576 7.60 -22.37 -1.48
CA GLU A 576 8.30 -23.60 -1.07
C GLU A 576 9.30 -24.08 -2.13
N VAL A 577 10.53 -24.38 -1.73
CA VAL A 577 11.59 -24.86 -2.64
C VAL A 577 11.89 -26.33 -2.41
N GLY A 578 11.50 -27.18 -3.36
CA GLY A 578 11.84 -28.60 -3.37
C GLY A 578 13.35 -28.87 -3.47
N LYS A 579 13.81 -30.02 -2.96
CA LYS A 579 15.24 -30.41 -2.95
C LYS A 579 15.88 -30.40 -4.35
N SER A 580 15.12 -30.77 -5.38
CA SER A 580 15.58 -30.74 -6.78
C SER A 580 15.83 -29.31 -7.25
N LEU A 581 14.86 -28.40 -7.04
CA LEU A 581 14.98 -27.00 -7.40
C LEU A 581 16.15 -26.32 -6.65
N ARG A 582 16.31 -26.60 -5.34
CA ARG A 582 17.41 -26.07 -4.54
C ARG A 582 18.79 -26.44 -5.10
N ASN A 583 18.96 -27.68 -5.59
CA ASN A 583 20.20 -28.10 -6.23
C ASN A 583 20.45 -27.33 -7.54
N LYS A 584 19.40 -27.09 -8.35
CA LYS A 584 19.51 -26.30 -9.59
C LYS A 584 19.88 -24.85 -9.29
N CYS A 585 19.22 -24.23 -8.30
CA CYS A 585 19.56 -22.90 -7.81
C CYS A 585 21.00 -22.83 -7.33
N PHE A 586 21.46 -23.84 -6.58
CA PHE A 586 22.85 -23.91 -6.11
C PHE A 586 23.86 -23.92 -7.26
N ILE A 587 23.63 -24.75 -8.29
CA ILE A 587 24.49 -24.81 -9.49
C ILE A 587 24.56 -23.45 -10.18
N ILE A 588 23.41 -22.83 -10.46
CA ILE A 588 23.35 -21.54 -11.15
C ILE A 588 23.99 -20.43 -10.31
N SER A 589 23.73 -20.41 -9.00
CA SER A 589 24.34 -19.44 -8.09
C SER A 589 25.85 -19.55 -8.06
N LYS A 590 26.41 -20.77 -8.02
CA LYS A 590 27.87 -20.96 -8.04
C LYS A 590 28.52 -20.54 -9.35
N ILE A 591 27.84 -20.73 -10.48
CA ILE A 591 28.36 -20.25 -11.78
C ILE A 591 28.32 -18.72 -11.84
N LEU A 592 27.22 -18.10 -11.40
CA LEU A 592 27.10 -16.64 -11.36
C LEU A 592 28.07 -16.00 -10.35
N GLU A 593 28.32 -16.63 -9.20
CA GLU A 593 29.36 -16.24 -8.23
C GLU A 593 30.74 -16.24 -8.90
N HIS A 594 31.07 -17.28 -9.66
CA HIS A 594 32.32 -17.32 -10.43
C HIS A 594 32.41 -16.19 -11.49
N ILE A 595 31.30 -15.87 -12.15
CA ILE A 595 31.21 -14.74 -13.08
C ILE A 595 31.37 -13.41 -12.34
N ALA A 596 30.88 -13.29 -11.10
CA ALA A 596 30.96 -12.05 -10.31
C ALA A 596 32.35 -11.79 -9.72
N ASP A 597 33.00 -12.80 -9.11
CA ASP A 597 34.18 -12.61 -8.25
C ASP A 597 35.56 -12.76 -8.93
N ARG A 598 35.61 -13.30 -10.16
CA ARG A 598 36.83 -13.40 -10.99
C ARG A 598 38.08 -13.91 -10.22
N VAL A 599 38.03 -15.13 -9.68
CA VAL A 599 39.25 -15.80 -9.15
C VAL A 599 39.93 -16.60 -10.26
N MET A 600 40.94 -15.96 -10.88
CA MET A 600 42.11 -16.42 -11.68
C MET A 600 42.13 -17.77 -12.44
N PHE A 601 42.77 -17.69 -13.63
CA PHE A 601 43.19 -18.72 -14.60
C PHE A 601 42.20 -19.11 -15.72
N PHE A 602 42.21 -18.29 -16.75
CA PHE A 602 42.00 -18.74 -18.12
C PHE A 602 43.30 -18.58 -18.91
N GLU A 603 44.35 -19.31 -18.54
CA GLU A 603 45.49 -19.51 -19.44
C GLU A 603 45.49 -20.98 -19.85
N GLU A 604 45.20 -21.20 -21.13
CA GLU A 604 45.67 -22.37 -21.85
C GLU A 604 47.20 -22.26 -21.88
N SER A 605 47.91 -22.95 -20.99
CA SER A 605 49.31 -23.27 -21.23
C SER A 605 49.37 -24.43 -22.22
N ASP A 606 49.30 -24.08 -23.50
CA ASP A 606 49.93 -24.84 -24.56
C ASP A 606 51.45 -24.68 -24.38
N ASN A 607 52.03 -25.45 -23.46
CA ASN A 607 53.45 -25.82 -23.40
C ASN A 607 53.61 -26.84 -22.26
N GLY A 608 53.97 -28.06 -22.64
CA GLY A 608 54.32 -29.09 -21.68
C GLY A 608 55.60 -28.69 -20.97
N GLU A 609 55.50 -28.34 -19.68
CA GLU A 609 56.59 -28.48 -18.72
C GLU A 609 55.98 -28.57 -17.31
N GLU A 610 56.37 -29.64 -16.61
CA GLU A 610 55.99 -29.91 -15.23
C GLU A 610 56.62 -28.86 -14.31
N GLU A 611 55.83 -28.00 -13.67
CA GLU A 611 56.31 -27.28 -12.48
C GLU A 611 55.45 -27.56 -11.25
N LYS A 612 56.16 -28.13 -10.27
CA LYS A 612 55.74 -28.44 -8.91
C LYS A 612 55.56 -27.14 -8.13
N ASP A 613 54.33 -26.77 -7.79
CA ASP A 613 54.04 -26.00 -6.58
C ASP A 613 52.62 -26.33 -6.09
N GLY A 614 52.52 -27.49 -5.44
CA GLY A 614 51.28 -28.09 -4.95
C GLY A 614 50.84 -27.69 -3.54
N ASP A 615 51.25 -26.52 -3.02
CA ASP A 615 50.96 -26.15 -1.62
C ASP A 615 49.93 -25.01 -1.45
N GLY A 616 49.67 -24.22 -2.49
CA GLY A 616 48.63 -23.16 -2.44
C GLY A 616 47.19 -23.67 -2.60
N MET A 617 47.00 -24.71 -3.42
CA MET A 617 45.67 -25.28 -3.68
C MET A 617 45.14 -26.18 -2.57
N SER A 618 46.02 -26.80 -1.77
CA SER A 618 45.58 -27.67 -0.66
C SER A 618 44.89 -26.85 0.44
N LYS A 619 45.33 -25.61 0.68
CA LYS A 619 44.83 -24.74 1.75
C LYS A 619 43.50 -24.06 1.40
N TYR A 620 43.32 -23.61 0.15
CA TYR A 620 42.04 -23.06 -0.33
C TYR A 620 40.98 -24.13 -0.60
N MET A 621 41.36 -25.33 -1.07
CA MET A 621 40.43 -26.45 -1.19
C MET A 621 40.00 -27.02 0.17
N SER A 622 40.82 -26.87 1.21
CA SER A 622 40.47 -27.33 2.57
C SER A 622 39.34 -26.52 3.22
N PHE A 623 39.13 -25.27 2.81
CA PHE A 623 38.00 -24.44 3.29
C PHE A 623 36.69 -24.70 2.53
N ILE A 624 36.75 -25.26 1.32
CA ILE A 624 35.58 -25.59 0.49
C ILE A 624 35.17 -27.07 0.68
N SER A 625 36.04 -27.91 1.24
CA SER A 625 35.81 -29.36 1.39
C SER A 625 34.86 -29.77 2.54
N GLY A 626 34.07 -28.85 3.08
CA GLY A 626 33.12 -29.12 4.16
C GLY A 626 31.72 -29.56 3.71
N GLU A 627 31.22 -29.11 2.55
CA GLU A 627 29.80 -29.28 2.22
C GLU A 627 29.53 -29.81 0.80
N LYS A 628 29.11 -31.08 0.76
CA LYS A 628 28.48 -31.84 -0.35
C LYS A 628 29.27 -31.90 -1.68
N LYS A 629 29.96 -33.03 -1.84
CA LYS A 629 30.74 -33.61 -2.95
C LYS A 629 30.20 -33.57 -4.42
N ASN A 630 29.28 -32.69 -4.82
CA ASN A 630 28.57 -32.84 -6.12
C ASN A 630 28.69 -31.69 -7.14
N PHE A 631 29.27 -30.53 -6.83
CA PHE A 631 29.46 -29.45 -7.81
C PHE A 631 30.93 -29.27 -8.17
N GLU A 632 31.27 -29.46 -9.45
CA GLU A 632 32.62 -29.26 -9.97
C GLU A 632 32.57 -28.37 -11.22
N LEU A 633 33.14 -27.17 -11.12
CA LEU A 633 33.10 -26.17 -12.19
C LEU A 633 33.76 -26.64 -13.50
N ARG A 634 34.67 -27.62 -13.44
CA ARG A 634 35.36 -28.19 -14.62
C ARG A 634 34.41 -28.79 -15.67
N PHE A 635 33.24 -29.28 -15.26
CA PHE A 635 32.25 -29.83 -16.19
C PHE A 635 31.55 -28.74 -17.04
N TYR A 636 31.71 -27.47 -16.66
CA TYR A 636 31.20 -26.30 -17.38
C TYR A 636 32.29 -25.58 -18.19
N SER A 637 33.49 -26.17 -18.29
CA SER A 637 34.63 -25.60 -19.04
C SER A 637 34.33 -25.16 -20.48
N PRO A 638 33.44 -25.80 -21.27
CA PRO A 638 33.10 -25.29 -22.59
C PRO A 638 32.43 -23.90 -22.59
N LEU A 639 31.88 -23.46 -21.45
CA LEU A 639 31.24 -22.16 -21.29
C LEU A 639 32.19 -21.08 -20.76
N TYR A 640 33.45 -21.40 -20.46
CA TYR A 640 34.43 -20.46 -19.90
C TYR A 640 34.65 -19.19 -20.76
N PRO A 641 34.79 -19.28 -22.10
CA PRO A 641 34.85 -18.08 -22.94
C PRO A 641 33.57 -17.22 -22.87
N PHE A 642 32.41 -17.86 -22.68
CA PHE A 642 31.14 -17.16 -22.49
C PHE A 642 31.07 -16.49 -21.11
N PHE A 643 31.53 -17.16 -20.04
CA PHE A 643 31.60 -16.59 -18.69
C PHE A 643 32.48 -15.33 -18.64
N ARG A 644 33.59 -15.30 -19.39
CA ARG A 644 34.43 -14.10 -19.51
C ARG A 644 33.67 -12.90 -20.07
N ARG A 645 32.87 -13.09 -21.14
CA ARG A 645 32.03 -12.03 -21.70
C ARG A 645 30.91 -11.61 -20.75
N CYS A 646 30.30 -12.58 -20.06
CA CYS A 646 29.31 -12.32 -19.03
C CYS A 646 29.87 -11.49 -17.87
N HIS A 647 31.14 -11.71 -17.48
CA HIS A 647 31.82 -10.92 -16.45
C HIS A 647 32.00 -9.47 -16.89
N GLU A 648 32.47 -9.23 -18.12
CA GLU A 648 32.58 -7.86 -18.68
C GLU A 648 31.23 -7.14 -18.68
N ARG A 649 30.17 -7.85 -19.09
CA ARG A 649 28.81 -7.33 -19.02
C ARG A 649 28.38 -7.03 -17.58
N TYR A 650 28.65 -7.93 -16.64
CA TYR A 650 28.35 -7.73 -15.22
C TYR A 650 29.07 -6.51 -14.65
N GLN A 651 30.33 -6.26 -15.01
CA GLN A 651 31.04 -5.02 -14.64
C GLN A 651 30.35 -3.76 -15.17
N SER A 652 29.81 -3.79 -16.39
CA SER A 652 29.01 -2.68 -16.92
C SER A 652 27.69 -2.49 -16.16
N ILE A 653 27.08 -3.55 -15.63
CA ILE A 653 25.89 -3.45 -14.78
C ILE A 653 26.28 -2.77 -13.46
N LEU A 654 27.40 -3.16 -12.85
CA LEU A 654 27.89 -2.54 -11.61
C LEU A 654 28.22 -1.06 -11.80
N SER A 655 28.80 -0.66 -12.94
CA SER A 655 29.08 0.75 -13.21
C SER A 655 27.79 1.57 -13.38
N LYS A 656 26.75 1.02 -14.02
CA LYS A 656 25.42 1.65 -14.10
C LYS A 656 24.76 1.75 -12.72
N LEU A 657 24.93 0.72 -11.88
CA LEU A 657 24.39 0.68 -10.53
C LEU A 657 24.90 1.83 -9.66
N THR A 658 26.21 2.09 -9.69
CA THR A 658 26.85 3.14 -8.88
C THR A 658 26.80 4.53 -9.51
N ASN A 659 26.29 4.67 -10.74
CA ASN A 659 26.12 5.96 -11.39
C ASN A 659 24.88 6.70 -10.84
N VAL A 660 25.07 7.37 -9.70
CA VAL A 660 24.03 8.12 -8.98
C VAL A 660 24.51 9.52 -8.63
N SER A 661 23.58 10.48 -8.68
CA SER A 661 23.78 11.88 -8.30
C SER A 661 24.10 12.02 -6.80
N GLY A 662 24.68 13.16 -6.41
CA GLY A 662 24.89 13.48 -4.99
C GLY A 662 23.59 13.71 -4.22
N LEU A 663 23.67 13.65 -2.89
CA LEU A 663 22.52 13.78 -1.98
C LEU A 663 21.77 15.11 -2.21
N ASP A 664 22.50 16.21 -2.41
CA ASP A 664 21.92 17.55 -2.61
C ASP A 664 20.99 17.61 -3.81
N HIS A 665 21.40 17.00 -4.92
CA HIS A 665 20.62 16.98 -6.16
C HIS A 665 19.42 16.03 -6.07
N TYR A 666 19.54 14.92 -5.33
CA TYR A 666 18.46 13.95 -5.18
C TYR A 666 17.37 14.45 -4.22
N PHE A 667 17.76 15.00 -3.06
CA PHE A 667 16.83 15.40 -2.00
C PHE A 667 16.29 16.83 -2.13
N GLN A 668 16.97 17.74 -2.83
CA GLN A 668 16.49 19.12 -3.04
C GLN A 668 16.04 19.80 -1.72
N PHE A 669 16.91 19.84 -0.71
CA PHE A 669 16.61 20.10 0.71
C PHE A 669 15.67 21.25 1.07
N GLU A 670 15.65 22.34 0.29
CA GLU A 670 14.70 23.46 0.47
C GLU A 670 13.23 23.01 0.32
N SER A 671 12.97 22.01 -0.53
CA SER A 671 11.63 21.40 -0.71
C SER A 671 11.23 20.45 0.43
N MET A 672 12.20 19.76 1.03
CA MET A 672 11.99 18.78 2.10
C MET A 672 11.57 19.42 3.42
N ASN A 673 12.08 20.62 3.73
CA ASN A 673 11.69 21.39 4.91
C ASN A 673 10.21 21.81 4.86
N GLU A 674 9.68 22.07 3.66
CA GLU A 674 8.28 22.41 3.44
C GLU A 674 7.38 21.15 3.45
N LEU A 675 7.82 20.03 2.86
CA LEU A 675 7.15 18.71 2.96
C LEU A 675 7.04 18.21 4.41
N GLY A 676 8.09 18.45 5.20
CA GLY A 676 8.13 18.08 6.62
C GLY A 676 7.09 18.79 7.49
N LYS A 677 6.63 19.99 7.09
CA LYS A 677 5.57 20.73 7.78
C LYS A 677 4.17 20.16 7.52
N LEU A 678 3.98 19.45 6.40
CA LEU A 678 2.67 19.03 5.92
C LEU A 678 2.34 17.54 6.21
N LYS A 679 3.35 16.67 6.34
CA LYS A 679 3.15 15.22 6.43
C LYS A 679 3.43 14.65 7.82
N ARG A 680 2.41 14.01 8.42
CA ARG A 680 2.55 13.20 9.64
C ARG A 680 3.09 11.81 9.26
N ALA A 681 4.20 11.41 9.86
CA ALA A 681 4.67 10.03 9.73
C ALA A 681 4.00 9.17 10.80
N THR A 682 3.57 7.96 10.46
CA THR A 682 3.09 7.00 11.45
C THR A 682 4.04 5.81 11.52
N VAL A 683 4.43 5.42 12.73
CA VAL A 683 5.22 4.22 13.00
C VAL A 683 4.36 3.23 13.73
N HIS A 684 4.38 2.00 13.27
CA HIS A 684 3.68 0.88 13.88
C HIS A 684 4.71 -0.05 14.51
N LEU A 685 4.63 -0.27 15.82
CA LEU A 685 5.52 -1.17 16.55
C LEU A 685 4.71 -2.08 17.49
N PRO A 686 5.01 -3.38 17.57
CA PRO A 686 4.47 -4.24 18.61
C PRO A 686 4.81 -3.72 20.01
N SER A 687 3.92 -3.88 21.00
CA SER A 687 4.16 -3.41 22.37
C SER A 687 5.39 -4.06 23.01
N SER A 688 5.58 -5.37 22.76
CA SER A 688 6.78 -6.11 23.17
C SER A 688 8.08 -5.51 22.60
N THR A 689 8.06 -5.09 21.33
CA THR A 689 9.20 -4.44 20.68
C THR A 689 9.47 -3.04 21.23
N ALA A 690 8.41 -2.29 21.55
CA ALA A 690 8.53 -0.99 22.20
C ALA A 690 9.16 -1.12 23.61
N ASN A 691 8.71 -2.10 24.40
CA ASN A 691 9.28 -2.42 25.72
C ASN A 691 10.75 -2.87 25.64
N GLN A 692 11.11 -3.65 24.63
CA GLN A 692 12.49 -4.03 24.36
C GLN A 692 13.36 -2.79 24.09
N LEU A 693 12.87 -1.85 23.29
CA LEU A 693 13.60 -0.60 23.02
C LEU A 693 13.76 0.24 24.29
N ILE A 694 12.71 0.42 25.10
CA ILE A 694 12.78 1.14 26.38
C ILE A 694 13.84 0.51 27.29
N THR A 695 13.81 -0.82 27.43
CA THR A 695 14.75 -1.57 28.28
C THR A 695 16.19 -1.42 27.78
N LEU A 696 16.41 -1.47 26.47
CA LEU A 696 17.73 -1.26 25.86
C LEU A 696 18.25 0.17 26.07
N LEU A 697 17.39 1.18 25.99
CA LEU A 697 17.74 2.58 26.25
C LEU A 697 18.10 2.79 27.72
N LEU A 698 17.30 2.25 28.64
CA LEU A 698 17.57 2.31 30.09
C LEU A 698 18.87 1.58 30.48
N SER A 699 19.20 0.49 29.79
CA SER A 699 20.45 -0.24 30.00
C SER A 699 21.68 0.52 29.48
N ASN A 700 21.48 1.52 28.62
CA ASN A 700 22.52 2.30 27.96
C ASN A 700 22.42 3.81 28.27
N THR A 701 21.97 4.19 29.46
CA THR A 701 21.78 5.59 29.90
C THR A 701 23.02 6.47 29.80
N ARG A 702 24.23 5.89 29.86
CA ARG A 702 25.50 6.62 29.69
C ARG A 702 25.68 7.22 28.29
N ILE A 703 24.92 6.72 27.31
CA ILE A 703 24.99 7.10 25.90
C ILE A 703 23.97 8.21 25.60
N LEU A 704 22.94 8.37 26.44
CA LEU A 704 21.81 9.27 26.23
C LEU A 704 22.02 10.60 27.00
N GLY A 705 21.54 11.71 26.44
CA GLY A 705 21.59 13.02 27.12
C GLY A 705 20.69 13.08 28.35
N SER A 706 20.95 14.01 29.28
CA SER A 706 20.20 14.14 30.55
C SER A 706 18.68 14.27 30.36
N GLU A 707 18.24 14.99 29.32
CA GLU A 707 16.82 15.20 29.00
C GLU A 707 16.09 13.90 28.60
N LEU A 708 16.76 13.00 27.87
CA LEU A 708 16.17 11.71 27.51
C LEU A 708 16.10 10.75 28.70
N CYS A 709 17.08 10.80 29.59
CA CYS A 709 17.10 9.96 30.79
C CYS A 709 15.91 10.30 31.70
N GLU A 710 15.60 11.59 31.87
CA GLU A 710 14.42 12.02 32.64
C GLU A 710 13.10 11.52 32.02
N ILE A 711 12.94 11.60 30.69
CA ILE A 711 11.74 11.09 30.00
C ILE A 711 11.63 9.57 30.12
N LEU A 712 12.74 8.84 29.95
CA LEU A 712 12.79 7.38 30.03
C LEU A 712 12.51 6.84 31.44
N GLU A 713 12.91 7.57 32.49
CA GLU A 713 12.60 7.20 33.88
C GLU A 713 11.11 7.36 34.24
N THR A 714 10.38 8.20 33.49
CA THR A 714 8.95 8.47 33.70
C THR A 714 8.00 7.62 32.84
N LEU A 715 8.52 6.89 31.85
CA LEU A 715 7.75 6.11 30.89
C LEU A 715 7.26 4.77 31.49
N PRO A 716 5.93 4.48 31.50
CA PRO A 716 5.45 3.14 31.84
C PRO A 716 5.81 2.12 30.75
N LEU A 717 6.01 0.86 31.15
CA LEU A 717 6.12 -0.25 30.21
C LEU A 717 4.73 -0.60 29.68
N PHE A 718 4.61 -0.79 28.37
CA PHE A 718 3.36 -1.18 27.73
C PHE A 718 2.98 -2.62 28.12
N PRO A 719 1.70 -3.04 27.98
CA PRO A 719 1.30 -4.42 28.24
C PRO A 719 1.98 -5.38 27.27
N ASP A 720 2.58 -6.46 27.78
CA ASP A 720 3.23 -7.53 26.98
C ASP A 720 2.17 -8.40 26.26
N ASP A 721 1.50 -7.81 25.27
CA ASP A 721 0.65 -8.53 24.32
C ASP A 721 1.35 -8.60 22.96
N GLN A 722 1.78 -9.80 22.56
CA GLN A 722 2.53 -10.02 21.31
C GLN A 722 1.74 -9.62 20.06
N ASN A 723 0.41 -9.49 20.16
CA ASN A 723 -0.46 -9.13 19.04
C ASN A 723 -0.90 -7.67 19.04
N LYS A 724 -0.53 -6.89 20.06
CA LYS A 724 -0.90 -5.47 20.14
C LYS A 724 0.13 -4.61 19.42
N THR A 725 -0.30 -3.99 18.32
CA THR A 725 0.52 -3.03 17.57
C THR A 725 0.17 -1.61 18.00
N LEU A 726 1.15 -0.88 18.49
CA LEU A 726 1.04 0.53 18.86
C LEU A 726 1.30 1.39 17.63
N SER A 727 0.51 2.44 17.45
CA SER A 727 0.71 3.45 16.41
C SER A 727 1.21 4.75 17.02
N PHE A 728 2.31 5.26 16.49
CA PHE A 728 2.98 6.49 16.92
C PHE A 728 2.94 7.49 15.79
N THR A 729 2.42 8.70 16.02
CA THR A 729 2.33 9.74 15.00
C THR A 729 3.36 10.85 15.27
N PHE A 730 4.20 11.14 14.29
CA PHE A 730 5.24 12.17 14.38
C PHE A 730 4.83 13.43 13.63
N PHE A 731 5.08 14.59 14.25
CA PHE A 731 5.21 15.84 13.52
C PHE A 731 6.62 15.95 12.94
N GLY A 732 6.75 16.51 11.72
CA GLY A 732 8.05 16.89 11.16
C GLY A 732 8.67 18.09 11.85
N PRO A 733 9.97 18.33 11.61
CA PRO A 733 10.79 19.14 12.49
C PRO A 733 10.45 20.63 12.35
N GLU A 734 10.06 21.25 13.46
CA GLU A 734 10.37 22.67 13.74
C GLU A 734 11.89 22.91 13.91
N TRP A 735 12.74 21.93 13.57
CA TRP A 735 14.12 21.77 14.03
C TRP A 735 15.21 21.99 12.97
N ILE A 736 14.92 22.66 11.85
CA ILE A 736 15.97 23.01 10.87
C ILE A 736 16.45 24.47 10.98
N CYS A 737 15.72 25.30 11.74
CA CYS A 737 16.23 26.61 12.10
C CYS A 737 17.05 26.49 13.38
N SER A 738 18.38 26.58 13.23
CA SER A 738 19.23 27.16 14.26
C SER A 738 18.50 28.38 14.84
N GLN A 739 18.32 28.41 16.17
CA GLN A 739 17.66 29.48 16.92
C GLN A 739 18.48 30.78 16.92
N ASP A 740 18.89 31.26 15.75
CA ASP A 740 19.53 32.54 15.60
C ASP A 740 18.44 33.56 15.25
N PRO A 741 17.95 34.34 16.23
CA PRO A 741 16.78 35.20 16.06
C PRO A 741 16.99 36.26 14.96
N GLU A 742 18.24 36.69 14.73
CA GLU A 742 18.59 37.62 13.65
C GLU A 742 18.39 36.99 12.26
N LYS A 743 18.64 35.70 12.13
CA LYS A 743 18.54 34.97 10.88
C LYS A 743 17.09 34.64 10.54
N ILE A 744 16.30 34.25 11.55
CA ILE A 744 14.84 34.08 11.42
C ILE A 744 14.18 35.42 11.05
N ALA A 745 14.62 36.52 11.65
CA ALA A 745 14.14 37.85 11.29
C ALA A 745 14.47 38.20 9.83
N LEU A 746 15.68 37.88 9.36
CA LEU A 746 16.10 38.09 7.98
C LEU A 746 15.31 37.21 6.99
N GLU A 747 15.08 35.95 7.31
CA GLU A 747 14.27 35.03 6.50
C GLU A 747 12.80 35.48 6.43
N ASN A 748 12.23 35.91 7.56
CA ASN A 748 10.89 36.49 7.60
C ASN A 748 10.79 37.77 6.77
N PHE A 749 11.85 38.58 6.80
CA PHE A 749 11.95 39.79 5.99
C PHE A 749 12.01 39.47 4.49
N VAL A 750 12.89 38.56 4.08
CA VAL A 750 13.01 38.09 2.68
C VAL A 750 11.69 37.48 2.21
N ARG A 751 11.05 36.66 3.05
CA ARG A 751 9.71 36.11 2.77
C ARG A 751 8.69 37.22 2.57
N GLY A 752 8.67 38.24 3.44
CA GLY A 752 7.83 39.43 3.28
C GLY A 752 8.06 40.14 1.95
N LEU A 753 9.31 40.32 1.55
CA LEU A 753 9.68 40.92 0.27
C LEU A 753 9.24 40.08 -0.94
N LYS A 754 9.50 38.76 -0.93
CA LYS A 754 9.08 37.85 -2.00
C LYS A 754 7.56 37.92 -2.22
N ARG A 755 6.77 37.99 -1.14
CA ARG A 755 5.31 38.16 -1.20
C ARG A 755 4.93 39.46 -1.92
N LYS A 756 5.53 40.59 -1.54
CA LYS A 756 5.29 41.89 -2.20
C LYS A 756 5.67 41.83 -3.69
N LEU A 757 6.82 41.21 -4.00
CA LEU A 757 7.31 41.05 -5.37
C LEU A 757 6.39 40.19 -6.24
N ILE A 758 5.84 39.08 -5.75
CA ILE A 758 4.91 38.22 -6.52
C ILE A 758 3.71 39.04 -7.03
N TYR A 759 3.12 39.89 -6.17
CA TYR A 759 2.02 40.79 -6.56
C TYR A 759 2.47 41.89 -7.53
N ALA A 760 3.63 42.50 -7.30
CA ALA A 760 4.13 43.52 -8.21
C ALA A 760 4.43 42.93 -9.61
N ILE A 761 5.00 41.72 -9.67
CA ILE A 761 5.33 41.01 -10.91
C ILE A 761 4.06 40.58 -11.66
N SER A 762 2.99 40.17 -10.96
CA SER A 762 1.75 39.74 -11.59
C SER A 762 0.96 40.90 -12.22
N VAL A 763 1.19 42.14 -11.77
CA VAL A 763 0.41 43.31 -12.20
C VAL A 763 1.21 44.28 -13.09
N CYS A 764 2.43 44.63 -12.70
CA CYS A 764 3.18 45.73 -13.31
C CYS A 764 3.89 45.29 -14.61
N LYS A 765 4.05 46.20 -15.56
CA LYS A 765 4.82 46.00 -16.80
C LYS A 765 6.29 46.42 -16.60
N GLY A 766 7.23 45.69 -17.20
CA GLY A 766 8.67 46.00 -17.17
C GLY A 766 9.53 44.85 -17.70
N ARG A 767 10.71 45.14 -18.28
CA ARG A 767 11.64 44.13 -18.84
C ARG A 767 12.52 43.50 -17.77
N ASN A 768 12.83 44.26 -16.72
CA ASN A 768 13.58 43.82 -15.54
C ASN A 768 12.97 44.40 -14.27
N LEU A 769 13.41 43.93 -13.10
CA LEU A 769 12.82 44.31 -11.80
C LEU A 769 12.95 45.81 -11.54
N LEU A 770 14.08 46.41 -11.94
CA LEU A 770 14.40 47.82 -11.71
C LEU A 770 13.53 48.76 -12.56
N GLU A 771 13.34 48.44 -13.85
CA GLU A 771 12.42 49.17 -14.73
C GLU A 771 10.97 49.05 -14.26
N MET A 772 10.56 47.86 -13.79
CA MET A 772 9.20 47.62 -13.28
C MET A 772 8.89 48.47 -12.04
N LEU A 773 9.86 48.62 -11.13
CA LEU A 773 9.69 49.36 -9.88
C LEU A 773 9.76 50.87 -10.06
N LEU A 774 10.59 51.36 -10.99
CA LEU A 774 10.78 52.80 -11.23
C LEU A 774 9.75 53.42 -12.18
N LYS A 775 9.09 52.62 -13.01
CA LYS A 775 8.04 53.12 -13.93
C LYS A 775 6.77 53.46 -13.15
N GLU A 776 6.21 54.64 -13.40
CA GLU A 776 4.88 55.02 -12.93
C GLU A 776 3.81 54.02 -13.41
N SER A 777 2.88 53.67 -12.52
CA SER A 777 1.85 52.68 -12.83
C SER A 777 0.73 53.28 -13.68
N ASP A 778 0.26 52.51 -14.66
CA ASP A 778 -0.86 52.89 -15.53
C ASP A 778 -2.22 52.62 -14.84
N GLU A 779 -3.30 53.28 -15.28
CA GLU A 779 -4.68 53.06 -14.78
C GLU A 779 -5.13 51.57 -14.85
N GLU A 780 -4.68 50.84 -15.89
CA GLU A 780 -4.93 49.40 -16.02
C GLU A 780 -4.26 48.58 -14.91
N GLU A 781 -3.03 48.95 -14.53
CA GLU A 781 -2.25 48.25 -13.50
C GLU A 781 -2.87 48.51 -12.13
N ARG A 782 -3.27 49.76 -11.86
CA ARG A 782 -4.00 50.14 -10.63
C ARG A 782 -5.30 49.35 -10.49
N SER A 783 -6.07 49.23 -11.57
CA SER A 783 -7.34 48.51 -11.59
C SER A 783 -7.17 47.00 -11.35
N ARG A 784 -6.20 46.35 -12.01
CA ARG A 784 -5.91 44.91 -11.80
C ARG A 784 -5.46 44.61 -10.37
N TYR A 785 -4.66 45.48 -9.77
CA TYR A 785 -4.24 45.33 -8.37
C TYR A 785 -5.44 45.37 -7.41
N LEU A 786 -6.37 46.31 -7.63
CA LEU A 786 -7.61 46.44 -6.85
C LEU A 786 -8.52 45.20 -7.00
N GLU A 787 -8.62 44.64 -8.20
CA GLU A 787 -9.40 43.44 -8.47
C GLU A 787 -8.82 42.20 -7.77
N MET A 788 -7.50 41.98 -7.87
CA MET A 788 -6.81 40.91 -7.13
C MET A 788 -7.00 41.06 -5.62
N LYS A 789 -6.90 42.28 -5.08
CA LYS A 789 -7.12 42.56 -3.66
C LYS A 789 -8.54 42.21 -3.21
N LYS A 790 -9.57 42.55 -4.00
CA LYS A 790 -10.98 42.22 -3.69
C LYS A 790 -11.22 40.70 -3.69
N SER A 791 -10.69 39.98 -4.69
CA SER A 791 -10.85 38.53 -4.80
C SER A 791 -10.22 37.74 -3.63
N ALA A 792 -9.14 38.26 -3.05
CA ALA A 792 -8.45 37.65 -1.92
C ALA A 792 -9.09 37.94 -0.54
N ILE A 793 -9.99 38.93 -0.45
CA ILE A 793 -10.71 39.27 0.79
C ILE A 793 -11.95 38.38 0.97
N CYS A 794 -12.57 37.92 -0.11
CA CYS A 794 -13.76 37.06 -0.06
C CYS A 794 -13.51 35.61 0.38
N THR A 795 -12.25 35.19 0.58
CA THR A 795 -11.88 33.78 0.79
C THR A 795 -11.39 33.42 2.21
N LYS A 796 -11.48 34.33 3.20
CA LYS A 796 -10.95 34.07 4.56
C LYS A 796 -11.94 34.39 5.68
N GLU A 797 -12.52 33.35 6.29
CA GLU A 797 -13.00 33.39 7.68
C GLU A 797 -12.14 32.56 8.66
N GLU A 798 -11.13 31.80 8.21
CA GLU A 798 -10.23 31.07 9.13
C GLU A 798 -8.75 31.34 8.84
N ASP A 799 -8.03 31.68 9.89
CA ASP A 799 -6.68 32.24 9.91
C ASP A 799 -5.65 31.11 9.99
N ASP A 800 -5.16 30.63 8.83
CA ASP A 800 -4.01 29.72 8.77
C ASP A 800 -2.81 30.39 8.07
N GLY A 801 -1.72 30.47 8.82
CA GLY A 801 -0.50 31.22 8.52
C GLY A 801 0.39 30.67 7.39
N LEU A 802 -0.08 29.72 6.58
CA LEU A 802 0.73 29.04 5.56
C LEU A 802 0.67 29.67 4.16
N SER A 803 -0.32 30.50 3.83
CA SER A 803 -0.43 31.05 2.47
C SER A 803 0.55 32.21 2.23
N ILE A 804 1.57 31.95 1.39
CA ILE A 804 2.53 32.96 0.90
C ILE A 804 1.80 34.12 0.18
N ALA A 805 0.63 33.88 -0.42
CA ALA A 805 -0.07 34.85 -1.26
C ALA A 805 -1.26 35.55 -0.58
N SER A 806 -1.06 36.09 0.62
CA SER A 806 -2.02 37.02 1.20
C SER A 806 -1.65 38.45 0.79
N PRO A 807 -2.57 39.27 0.23
CA PRO A 807 -2.25 40.62 -0.16
C PRO A 807 -1.89 41.43 1.10
N PRO A 808 -0.78 42.19 1.10
CA PRO A 808 -0.44 43.01 2.24
C PRO A 808 -1.54 44.04 2.47
N LYS A 809 -2.30 43.88 3.57
CA LYS A 809 -3.46 44.73 3.93
C LYS A 809 -3.08 46.22 4.03
N GLN A 810 -1.80 46.49 4.28
CA GLN A 810 -1.21 47.79 4.56
C GLN A 810 -1.11 48.73 3.36
N TYR A 811 -1.07 48.21 2.11
CA TYR A 811 -0.89 49.06 0.92
C TYR A 811 -2.20 49.19 0.14
N GLU A 812 -2.67 50.43 -0.02
CA GLU A 812 -3.91 50.72 -0.76
C GLU A 812 -3.67 50.83 -2.26
N THR A 813 -2.52 51.34 -2.68
CA THR A 813 -2.16 51.48 -4.09
C THR A 813 -0.95 50.62 -4.47
N ILE A 814 -0.83 50.30 -5.76
CA ILE A 814 0.32 49.58 -6.32
C ILE A 814 1.61 50.42 -6.22
N ASP A 815 1.50 51.74 -6.28
CA ASP A 815 2.63 52.66 -6.17
C ASP A 815 3.22 52.65 -4.75
N GLN A 816 2.38 52.61 -3.70
CA GLN A 816 2.81 52.40 -2.31
C GLN A 816 3.50 51.04 -2.11
N LEU A 817 3.04 50.00 -2.82
CA LEU A 817 3.67 48.69 -2.78
C LEU A 817 5.07 48.73 -3.43
N LYS A 818 5.21 49.42 -4.57
CA LYS A 818 6.51 49.60 -5.26
C LYS A 818 7.50 50.35 -4.38
N GLU A 819 7.09 51.44 -3.74
CA GLU A 819 7.94 52.21 -2.82
C GLU A 819 8.45 51.33 -1.67
N SER A 820 7.56 50.56 -1.03
CA SER A 820 7.99 49.67 0.05
C SER A 820 8.92 48.55 -0.42
N ILE A 821 8.73 48.02 -1.64
CA ILE A 821 9.66 47.03 -2.21
C ILE A 821 11.04 47.66 -2.42
N ILE A 822 11.10 48.91 -2.89
CA ILE A 822 12.37 49.62 -3.08
C ILE A 822 13.10 49.81 -1.75
N ASP A 823 12.38 50.18 -0.68
CA ASP A 823 12.96 50.31 0.66
C ASP A 823 13.52 48.98 1.17
N ASP A 824 12.77 47.89 0.99
CA ASP A 824 13.21 46.55 1.39
C ASP A 824 14.44 46.08 0.58
N LEU A 825 14.51 46.43 -0.70
CA LEU A 825 15.66 46.13 -1.57
C LEU A 825 16.91 46.89 -1.13
N ASN A 826 16.78 48.17 -0.78
CA ASN A 826 17.89 48.98 -0.27
C ASN A 826 18.47 48.37 1.02
N PHE A 827 17.61 47.91 1.93
CA PHE A 827 18.04 47.23 3.16
C PHE A 827 18.82 45.93 2.87
N LEU A 828 18.36 45.12 1.92
CA LEU A 828 19.05 43.87 1.55
C LEU A 828 20.38 44.13 0.82
N GLU A 829 20.48 45.22 0.08
CA GLU A 829 21.72 45.64 -0.58
C GLU A 829 22.75 46.13 0.44
N ASP A 830 22.34 46.88 1.47
CA ASP A 830 23.19 47.26 2.60
C ASP A 830 23.73 46.02 3.36
N LYS A 831 22.94 44.95 3.40
CA LYS A 831 23.32 43.64 3.96
C LYS A 831 24.10 42.74 2.98
N LYS A 832 24.37 43.21 1.75
CA LYS A 832 25.07 42.48 0.67
C LYS A 832 24.40 41.17 0.24
N ILE A 833 23.07 41.08 0.37
CA ILE A 833 22.29 39.89 -0.02
C ILE A 833 21.87 39.97 -1.49
N THR A 834 21.62 41.18 -1.97
CA THR A 834 21.21 41.47 -3.35
C THR A 834 22.03 42.64 -3.88
N SER A 835 22.05 42.83 -5.21
CA SER A 835 22.72 43.97 -5.82
C SER A 835 21.87 44.62 -6.91
N ARG A 836 21.90 45.96 -6.98
CA ARG A 836 21.32 46.68 -8.12
C ARG A 836 22.13 46.47 -9.41
N HIS A 837 23.41 46.12 -9.31
CA HIS A 837 24.33 46.01 -10.45
C HIS A 837 24.01 44.84 -11.39
N ASN A 838 23.38 43.78 -10.88
CA ASN A 838 22.93 42.64 -11.66
C ASN A 838 21.40 42.61 -11.83
N LEU A 839 20.75 43.76 -11.66
CA LEU A 839 19.29 43.92 -11.81
C LEU A 839 18.49 43.03 -10.86
N TYR A 840 19.02 42.75 -9.66
CA TYR A 840 18.41 41.91 -8.63
C TYR A 840 18.18 40.45 -9.07
N SER A 841 19.13 39.90 -9.82
CA SER A 841 19.07 38.52 -10.34
C SER A 841 18.91 37.47 -9.23
N GLU A 842 19.48 37.69 -8.05
CA GLU A 842 19.39 36.79 -6.89
C GLU A 842 17.95 36.63 -6.39
N LEU A 843 17.14 37.70 -6.41
CA LEU A 843 15.74 37.63 -6.00
C LEU A 843 14.88 36.90 -7.02
N LEU A 844 15.17 37.08 -8.31
CA LEU A 844 14.53 36.30 -9.37
C LEU A 844 14.90 34.82 -9.23
N PHE A 845 16.18 34.50 -8.98
CA PHE A 845 16.59 33.13 -8.71
C PHE A 845 15.89 32.53 -7.49
N MET A 846 15.81 33.27 -6.38
CA MET A 846 15.08 32.86 -5.18
C MET A 846 13.58 32.60 -5.42
N LEU A 847 12.93 33.35 -6.30
CA LEU A 847 11.53 33.12 -6.69
C LEU A 847 11.40 31.93 -7.65
N ALA A 848 12.37 31.72 -8.53
CA ALA A 848 12.42 30.57 -9.43
C ALA A 848 12.55 29.25 -8.67
N GLN A 849 13.41 29.21 -7.65
CA GLN A 849 13.50 28.07 -6.73
C GLN A 849 12.16 27.78 -6.05
N ASP A 850 11.46 28.82 -5.55
CA ASP A 850 10.13 28.64 -4.94
C ASP A 850 9.12 28.02 -5.94
N ILE A 851 9.17 28.40 -7.23
CA ILE A 851 8.32 27.82 -8.29
C ILE A 851 8.64 26.33 -8.53
N VAL A 852 9.93 25.99 -8.58
CA VAL A 852 10.39 24.60 -8.74
C VAL A 852 9.90 23.75 -7.56
N ILE A 853 10.08 24.26 -6.34
CA ILE A 853 9.62 23.61 -5.11
C ILE A 853 8.10 23.40 -5.18
N LEU A 854 7.30 24.45 -5.42
CA LEU A 854 5.84 24.34 -5.48
C LEU A 854 5.36 23.31 -6.52
N ARG A 855 6.03 23.21 -7.66
CA ARG A 855 5.70 22.23 -8.70
C ARG A 855 6.06 20.81 -8.30
N PHE A 856 7.23 20.60 -7.73
CA PHE A 856 7.65 19.30 -7.18
C PHE A 856 6.68 18.83 -6.08
N MET A 857 6.32 19.73 -5.16
CA MET A 857 5.34 19.49 -4.10
C MET A 857 3.97 19.09 -4.68
N SER A 858 3.53 19.72 -5.76
CA SER A 858 2.27 19.37 -6.45
C SER A 858 2.27 17.96 -7.04
N GLU A 859 3.41 17.50 -7.56
CA GLU A 859 3.55 16.14 -8.10
C GLU A 859 3.55 15.09 -6.98
N GLU A 860 4.27 15.34 -5.89
CA GLU A 860 4.28 14.46 -4.71
C GLU A 860 2.89 14.39 -4.06
N ARG A 861 2.17 15.52 -3.96
CA ARG A 861 0.77 15.55 -3.52
C ARG A 861 -0.14 14.72 -4.44
N SER A 862 0.06 14.76 -5.75
CA SER A 862 -0.71 13.92 -6.67
C SER A 862 -0.46 12.42 -6.46
N LYS A 863 0.78 12.02 -6.15
CA LYS A 863 1.11 10.63 -5.78
C LYS A 863 0.46 10.26 -4.43
N GLU A 864 0.55 11.14 -3.44
CA GLU A 864 -0.07 10.94 -2.13
C GLU A 864 -1.60 10.80 -2.23
N LEU A 865 -2.26 11.68 -2.97
CA LEU A 865 -3.70 11.65 -3.17
C LEU A 865 -4.12 10.29 -3.73
N ARG A 866 -3.40 9.78 -4.74
CA ARG A 866 -3.63 8.45 -5.31
C ARG A 866 -3.45 7.32 -4.29
N ILE A 867 -2.40 7.38 -3.46
CA ILE A 867 -2.16 6.37 -2.41
C ILE A 867 -3.24 6.41 -1.33
N ASN A 868 -3.64 7.61 -0.91
CA ASN A 868 -4.67 7.82 0.10
C ASN A 868 -6.05 7.39 -0.40
N GLU A 869 -6.38 7.61 -1.68
CA GLU A 869 -7.58 7.07 -2.32
C GLU A 869 -7.61 5.54 -2.28
N ILE A 870 -6.52 4.89 -2.71
CA ILE A 870 -6.41 3.42 -2.66
C ILE A 870 -6.54 2.92 -1.20
N SER A 871 -5.91 3.63 -0.25
CA SER A 871 -5.99 3.30 1.17
C SER A 871 -7.43 3.45 1.70
N TYR A 872 -8.13 4.51 1.31
CA TYR A 872 -9.52 4.73 1.68
C TYR A 872 -10.45 3.65 1.12
N ASP A 873 -10.25 3.23 -0.13
CA ASP A 873 -11.03 2.17 -0.76
C ASP A 873 -10.81 0.82 -0.05
N ASN A 874 -9.56 0.50 0.29
CA ASN A 874 -9.21 -0.70 1.06
C ASN A 874 -9.84 -0.68 2.46
N LEU A 875 -9.86 0.47 3.13
CA LEU A 875 -10.53 0.63 4.42
C LEU A 875 -12.04 0.47 4.28
N CYS A 876 -12.65 1.00 3.22
CA CYS A 876 -14.08 0.78 2.95
C CYS A 876 -14.39 -0.70 2.76
N TYR A 877 -13.54 -1.43 2.03
CA TYR A 877 -13.68 -2.88 1.88
C TYR A 877 -13.57 -3.62 3.22
N LYS A 878 -12.60 -3.27 4.06
CA LYS A 878 -12.45 -3.85 5.41
C LYS A 878 -13.67 -3.54 6.28
N ASP A 879 -14.17 -2.32 6.22
CA ASP A 879 -15.36 -1.86 6.93
C ASP A 879 -16.63 -2.65 6.54
N ASP A 880 -16.80 -2.95 5.25
CA ASP A 880 -17.89 -3.78 4.73
C ASP A 880 -17.71 -5.25 5.16
N TYR A 881 -16.50 -5.79 5.06
CA TYR A 881 -16.18 -7.15 5.49
C TYR A 881 -16.49 -7.38 6.99
N LEU A 882 -16.08 -6.45 7.85
CA LEU A 882 -16.35 -6.52 9.28
C LEU A 882 -17.85 -6.42 9.59
N SER A 883 -18.60 -5.62 8.83
CA SER A 883 -20.07 -5.56 8.94
C SER A 883 -20.70 -6.93 8.65
N GLY A 884 -20.27 -7.58 7.56
CA GLY A 884 -20.72 -8.94 7.24
C GLY A 884 -20.33 -9.96 8.30
N LYS A 885 -19.12 -9.84 8.86
CA LYS A 885 -18.67 -10.71 9.96
C LYS A 885 -19.48 -10.52 11.24
N ILE A 886 -19.84 -9.29 11.59
CA ILE A 886 -20.74 -8.99 12.73
C ILE A 886 -22.09 -9.69 12.52
N GLU A 887 -22.68 -9.53 11.35
CA GLU A 887 -23.97 -10.15 11.02
C GLU A 887 -23.90 -11.68 11.12
N LEU A 888 -22.85 -12.28 10.56
CA LEU A 888 -22.60 -13.72 10.66
C LEU A 888 -22.47 -14.19 12.12
N TYR A 889 -21.72 -13.47 12.95
CA TYR A 889 -21.51 -13.84 14.35
C TYR A 889 -22.77 -13.64 15.20
N GLN A 890 -23.55 -12.59 14.93
CA GLN A 890 -24.85 -12.38 15.56
C GLN A 890 -25.83 -13.50 15.16
N ASN A 891 -25.87 -13.87 13.89
CA ASN A 891 -26.70 -14.98 13.40
C ASN A 891 -26.26 -16.32 14.01
N TYR A 892 -24.95 -16.55 14.15
CA TYR A 892 -24.41 -17.72 14.83
C TYR A 892 -24.81 -17.75 16.30
N LEU A 893 -24.65 -16.63 17.02
CA LEU A 893 -25.06 -16.50 18.42
C LEU A 893 -26.56 -16.77 18.59
N ASN A 894 -27.40 -16.25 17.69
CA ASN A 894 -28.85 -16.48 17.71
C ASN A 894 -29.22 -17.94 17.41
N SER A 895 -28.58 -18.57 16.42
CA SER A 895 -28.76 -20.00 16.11
C SER A 895 -28.30 -20.89 17.27
N PHE A 896 -27.16 -20.57 17.87
CA PHE A 896 -26.60 -21.27 19.03
C PHE A 896 -27.50 -21.13 20.25
N ALA A 897 -27.99 -19.92 20.53
CA ALA A 897 -28.95 -19.66 21.59
C ALA A 897 -30.23 -20.49 21.42
N ALA A 898 -30.76 -20.57 20.18
CA ALA A 898 -31.95 -21.36 19.87
C ALA A 898 -31.75 -22.88 20.10
N LYS A 899 -30.53 -23.40 19.91
CA LYS A 899 -30.17 -24.80 20.17
C LYS A 899 -30.02 -25.12 21.65
N LEU A 900 -29.66 -24.14 22.48
CA LEU A 900 -29.46 -24.31 23.93
C LEU A 900 -30.76 -24.28 24.74
N ALA A 901 -31.80 -23.62 24.24
CA ALA A 901 -33.06 -23.45 24.96
C ALA A 901 -33.92 -24.72 24.93
N ILE A 902 -34.28 -25.23 26.11
CA ILE A 902 -35.18 -26.38 26.23
C ILE A 902 -36.62 -25.95 25.94
N LYS A 903 -37.28 -26.54 24.93
CA LYS A 903 -38.74 -26.45 24.80
C LYS A 903 -39.41 -27.51 25.68
N ARG A 904 -39.85 -27.15 26.88
CA ARG A 904 -40.79 -27.98 27.64
C ARG A 904 -42.22 -27.59 27.27
N ARG A 905 -43.01 -28.54 26.75
CA ARG A 905 -44.49 -28.39 26.76
C ARG A 905 -44.93 -28.40 28.21
N SER A 906 -45.77 -27.44 28.60
CA SER A 906 -46.42 -27.41 29.91
C SER A 906 -47.17 -28.73 30.12
N LEU A 907 -46.60 -29.63 30.94
CA LEU A 907 -47.24 -30.85 31.43
C LEU A 907 -47.76 -30.63 32.85
N PHE A 908 -48.45 -29.52 33.07
CA PHE A 908 -49.19 -29.27 34.31
C PHE A 908 -50.64 -28.90 33.98
N GLY A 909 -51.52 -29.90 34.08
CA GLY A 909 -52.94 -29.66 34.27
C GLY A 909 -53.17 -29.15 35.68
N PHE A 910 -53.37 -27.84 35.83
CA PHE A 910 -53.93 -27.27 37.05
C PHE A 910 -55.46 -27.26 36.92
N ASN A 911 -56.12 -28.18 37.63
CA ASN A 911 -57.52 -28.02 38.01
C ASN A 911 -57.54 -27.23 39.32
N GLY A 912 -57.85 -25.93 39.25
CA GLY A 912 -58.00 -25.08 40.43
C GLY A 912 -57.80 -23.62 40.08
N VAL A 913 -58.88 -22.86 40.18
CA VAL A 913 -59.05 -21.46 39.79
C VAL A 913 -58.09 -20.54 40.56
N ASP A 914 -57.21 -19.83 39.83
CA ASP A 914 -57.05 -18.36 39.86
C ASP A 914 -55.99 -17.94 38.82
N ASP A 915 -56.36 -16.95 38.00
CA ASP A 915 -55.71 -16.51 36.78
C ASP A 915 -54.20 -16.22 36.93
N ILE A 916 -53.37 -17.04 36.29
CA ILE A 916 -52.01 -16.64 35.93
C ILE A 916 -52.01 -16.31 34.44
N ILE A 917 -51.94 -15.00 34.23
CA ILE A 917 -51.90 -14.30 32.96
C ILE A 917 -50.50 -14.53 32.35
N ARG A 918 -50.47 -15.10 31.14
CA ARG A 918 -49.31 -15.23 30.23
C ARG A 918 -48.41 -16.47 30.39
N ASP A 919 -48.58 -17.41 29.47
CA ASP A 919 -47.64 -18.51 29.22
C ASP A 919 -46.59 -18.06 28.18
N SER A 920 -45.33 -18.46 28.38
CA SER A 920 -44.21 -18.04 27.51
C SER A 920 -43.70 -19.19 26.64
N LYS A 921 -43.10 -18.87 25.49
CA LYS A 921 -42.73 -19.86 24.46
C LYS A 921 -41.80 -20.99 24.95
N TYR A 922 -40.95 -20.72 25.94
CA TYR A 922 -40.02 -21.69 26.54
C TYR A 922 -40.40 -22.09 27.99
N GLY A 923 -41.59 -21.70 28.45
CA GLY A 923 -42.21 -22.14 29.72
C GLY A 923 -42.14 -21.10 30.84
N THR A 924 -43.22 -21.04 31.63
CA THR A 924 -43.32 -20.13 32.78
C THR A 924 -43.07 -20.87 34.10
N HIS A 925 -42.26 -20.29 35.00
CA HIS A 925 -41.99 -20.85 36.32
C HIS A 925 -42.33 -19.87 37.45
N LYS A 926 -43.27 -20.27 38.31
CA LYS A 926 -43.71 -19.52 39.48
C LYS A 926 -42.95 -19.97 40.74
N TYR A 927 -42.40 -19.01 41.47
CA TYR A 927 -41.76 -19.24 42.77
C TYR A 927 -42.26 -18.24 43.81
N SER A 928 -42.57 -18.69 45.03
CA SER A 928 -42.77 -17.78 46.16
C SER A 928 -41.44 -17.17 46.58
N ALA A 929 -41.47 -15.95 47.12
CA ALA A 929 -40.28 -15.27 47.63
C ALA A 929 -39.55 -16.10 48.69
N GLU A 930 -40.29 -16.71 49.62
CA GLU A 930 -39.74 -17.59 50.66
C GLU A 930 -38.97 -18.78 50.07
N LYS A 931 -39.49 -19.39 48.99
CA LYS A 931 -38.83 -20.50 48.30
C LYS A 931 -37.52 -20.07 47.63
N LEU A 932 -37.48 -18.89 47.01
CA LEU A 932 -36.26 -18.36 46.39
C LEU A 932 -35.20 -17.94 47.41
N MET A 933 -35.61 -17.43 48.57
CA MET A 933 -34.70 -17.15 49.69
C MET A 933 -34.10 -18.44 50.24
N ASN A 934 -34.90 -19.49 50.44
CA ASN A 934 -34.42 -20.79 50.90
C ASN A 934 -33.46 -21.46 49.90
N MET A 935 -33.64 -21.21 48.59
CA MET A 935 -32.71 -21.67 47.54
C MET A 935 -31.43 -20.82 47.46
N GLY A 936 -31.33 -19.71 48.20
CA GLY A 936 -30.22 -18.76 48.15
C GLY A 936 -30.14 -17.97 46.84
N VAL A 937 -31.20 -18.01 46.03
CA VAL A 937 -31.28 -17.28 44.76
C VAL A 937 -31.66 -15.82 45.02
N LEU A 938 -32.66 -15.59 45.88
CA LEU A 938 -33.08 -14.27 46.34
C LEU A 938 -32.33 -13.90 47.62
N VAL A 939 -31.60 -12.79 47.62
CA VAL A 939 -30.76 -12.33 48.73
C VAL A 939 -31.52 -11.37 49.64
N GLN A 940 -32.17 -10.35 49.06
CA GLN A 940 -32.93 -9.36 49.81
C GLN A 940 -34.12 -8.85 49.00
N ILE A 941 -35.21 -8.47 49.69
CA ILE A 941 -36.31 -7.67 49.15
C ILE A 941 -36.30 -6.34 49.91
N TYR A 942 -36.40 -5.23 49.18
CA TYR A 942 -36.44 -3.88 49.73
C TYR A 942 -37.91 -3.45 49.90
N ASP A 943 -38.24 -2.89 51.08
CA ASP A 943 -39.54 -2.28 51.42
C ASP A 943 -40.81 -3.11 51.11
N SER A 944 -40.94 -4.30 51.73
CA SER A 944 -42.20 -5.06 51.73
C SER A 944 -42.53 -5.66 53.10
N PRO A 945 -43.77 -5.54 53.60
CA PRO A 945 -44.12 -5.93 54.97
C PRO A 945 -44.35 -7.44 55.18
N ASP A 946 -44.75 -8.21 54.14
CA ASP A 946 -45.01 -9.65 54.26
C ASP A 946 -44.47 -10.44 53.06
N ILE A 947 -43.45 -11.27 53.28
CA ILE A 947 -42.74 -12.06 52.25
C ILE A 947 -43.61 -13.20 51.70
N SER A 948 -44.59 -13.67 52.48
CA SER A 948 -45.49 -14.78 52.13
C SER A 948 -46.46 -14.45 50.99
N GLU A 949 -46.71 -13.16 50.75
CA GLU A 949 -47.67 -12.68 49.73
C GLU A 949 -47.01 -12.36 48.37
N ILE A 950 -45.70 -12.56 48.27
CA ILE A 950 -44.90 -12.20 47.10
C ILE A 950 -44.56 -13.46 46.29
N PHE A 951 -44.82 -13.41 44.98
CA PHE A 951 -44.35 -14.42 44.04
C PHE A 951 -43.70 -13.82 42.79
N PHE A 952 -42.75 -14.57 42.25
CA PHE A 952 -41.99 -14.25 41.06
C PHE A 952 -42.39 -15.17 39.92
N LEU A 953 -42.62 -14.61 38.73
CA LEU A 953 -42.78 -15.36 37.50
C LEU A 953 -41.53 -15.19 36.64
N PHE A 954 -40.87 -16.30 36.33
CA PHE A 954 -39.80 -16.36 35.33
C PHE A 954 -40.40 -16.80 34.00
N LEU A 955 -40.19 -15.98 32.97
CA LEU A 955 -40.77 -16.11 31.64
C LEU A 955 -39.64 -16.09 30.61
N SER A 956 -39.82 -16.82 29.51
CA SER A 956 -38.87 -16.79 28.39
C SER A 956 -39.58 -16.98 27.06
N ASP A 957 -39.70 -15.90 26.29
CA ASP A 957 -40.29 -15.91 24.95
C ASP A 957 -39.23 -16.08 23.84
N THR A 958 -37.98 -15.70 24.13
CA THR A 958 -36.84 -15.85 23.23
C THR A 958 -35.69 -16.56 23.93
N PRO A 959 -34.91 -17.40 23.20
CA PRO A 959 -33.80 -18.15 23.78
C PRO A 959 -32.79 -17.22 24.47
N LEU A 960 -32.35 -17.60 25.68
CA LEU A 960 -31.36 -16.85 26.49
C LEU A 960 -31.79 -15.44 26.91
N LEU A 961 -33.05 -15.05 26.72
CA LEU A 961 -33.65 -13.85 27.30
C LEU A 961 -34.74 -14.27 28.30
N PHE A 962 -34.62 -13.77 29.53
CA PHE A 962 -35.50 -14.11 30.64
C PHE A 962 -36.13 -12.85 31.21
N SER A 963 -37.45 -12.84 31.36
CA SER A 963 -38.16 -11.78 32.05
C SER A 963 -38.62 -12.25 33.42
N VAL A 964 -38.42 -11.39 34.42
CA VAL A 964 -38.87 -11.61 35.79
C VAL A 964 -39.98 -10.62 36.09
N GLU A 965 -41.15 -11.15 36.44
CA GLU A 965 -42.29 -10.37 36.90
C GLU A 965 -42.52 -10.60 38.39
N ILE A 966 -42.82 -9.52 39.12
CA ILE A 966 -42.97 -9.52 40.57
C ILE A 966 -44.42 -9.18 40.92
N TYR A 967 -45.07 -10.08 41.65
CA TYR A 967 -46.45 -9.92 42.09
C TYR A 967 -46.54 -9.90 43.60
N VAL A 968 -47.37 -9.00 44.12
CA VAL A 968 -47.75 -8.90 45.53
C VAL A 968 -49.26 -8.91 45.59
N GLN A 969 -49.86 -9.84 46.33
CA GLN A 969 -51.34 -10.01 46.40
C GLN A 969 -52.01 -10.07 45.00
N ASN A 970 -51.39 -10.79 44.05
CA ASN A 970 -51.82 -10.90 42.64
C ASN A 970 -51.80 -9.61 41.81
N ILE A 971 -51.19 -8.53 42.29
CA ILE A 971 -50.99 -7.28 41.54
C ILE A 971 -49.53 -7.23 41.07
N LEU A 972 -49.32 -6.94 39.78
CA LEU A 972 -47.97 -6.74 39.22
C LEU A 972 -47.40 -5.42 39.75
N VAL A 973 -46.34 -5.50 40.54
CA VAL A 973 -45.79 -4.33 41.27
C VAL A 973 -44.72 -3.58 40.45
N SER A 974 -44.18 -4.20 39.39
CA SER A 974 -43.15 -3.58 38.55
C SER A 974 -43.22 -4.00 37.09
N HIS A 975 -42.64 -3.18 36.21
CA HIS A 975 -42.46 -3.55 34.81
C HIS A 975 -41.60 -4.81 34.73
N PRO A 976 -41.94 -5.79 33.87
CA PRO A 976 -41.16 -7.01 33.70
C PRO A 976 -39.71 -6.66 33.41
N VAL A 977 -38.78 -7.15 34.23
CA VAL A 977 -37.35 -6.87 34.02
C VAL A 977 -36.76 -8.01 33.21
N SER A 978 -36.28 -7.68 32.02
CA SER A 978 -35.68 -8.65 31.11
C SER A 978 -34.15 -8.66 31.24
N PHE A 979 -33.58 -9.85 31.29
CA PHE A 979 -32.15 -10.10 31.39
C PHE A 979 -31.74 -11.04 30.27
N ARG A 980 -30.64 -10.72 29.59
CA ARG A 980 -29.99 -11.72 28.73
C ARG A 980 -29.05 -12.58 29.57
N PHE A 981 -28.98 -13.84 29.24
CA PHE A 981 -28.20 -14.82 29.98
C PHE A 981 -26.70 -14.49 30.01
N ASP A 982 -26.18 -14.04 28.88
CA ASP A 982 -24.81 -13.60 28.71
C ASP A 982 -24.47 -12.35 29.54
N ASP A 983 -25.43 -11.48 29.81
CA ASP A 983 -25.23 -10.34 30.73
C ASP A 983 -25.05 -10.83 32.18
N LEU A 984 -25.80 -11.87 32.60
CA LEU A 984 -25.59 -12.52 33.90
C LEU A 984 -24.22 -13.22 33.98
N LEU A 985 -23.79 -13.89 32.90
CA LEU A 985 -22.46 -14.50 32.81
C LEU A 985 -21.33 -13.46 32.83
N LYS A 986 -21.54 -12.29 32.22
CA LYS A 986 -20.62 -11.14 32.30
C LYS A 986 -20.51 -10.61 33.73
N LEU A 987 -21.64 -10.46 34.44
CA LEU A 987 -21.62 -10.07 35.87
C LEU A 987 -20.79 -11.05 36.70
N ARG A 988 -20.98 -12.36 36.48
CA ARG A 988 -20.17 -13.41 37.14
C ARG A 988 -18.68 -13.30 36.81
N LYS A 989 -18.32 -13.09 35.54
CA LYS A 989 -16.92 -12.92 35.09
C LYS A 989 -16.26 -11.67 35.71
N ASN A 990 -17.01 -10.58 35.87
CA ASN A 990 -16.51 -9.33 36.43
C ASN A 990 -16.43 -9.34 37.97
N GLY A 991 -16.77 -10.46 38.62
CA GLY A 991 -16.73 -10.59 40.08
C GLY A 991 -17.94 -10.02 40.82
N ASN A 992 -19.00 -9.66 40.10
CA ASN A 992 -20.23 -9.16 40.70
C ASN A 992 -21.07 -10.34 41.20
N ASN A 993 -21.31 -10.38 42.52
CA ASN A 993 -22.03 -11.48 43.17
C ASN A 993 -23.54 -11.23 43.32
N ILE A 994 -23.99 -10.00 43.12
CA ILE A 994 -25.36 -9.55 43.35
C ILE A 994 -25.88 -8.86 42.08
N CYS A 995 -27.10 -9.18 41.69
CA CYS A 995 -27.84 -8.56 40.59
C CYS A 995 -29.10 -7.91 41.17
N ASP A 996 -29.12 -6.58 41.21
CA ASP A 996 -30.27 -5.82 41.70
C ASP A 996 -31.31 -5.62 40.59
N ILE A 997 -32.58 -5.85 40.94
CA ILE A 997 -33.71 -5.64 40.06
C ILE A 997 -34.41 -4.36 40.48
N ALA A 998 -34.07 -3.26 39.80
CA ALA A 998 -34.74 -1.96 39.91
C ALA A 998 -34.96 -1.44 41.35
N GLY A 999 -34.08 -1.80 42.29
CA GLY A 999 -34.18 -1.40 43.70
C GLY A 999 -35.28 -2.12 44.51
N ILE A 1000 -35.92 -3.15 43.95
CA ILE A 1000 -37.02 -3.89 44.58
C ILE A 1000 -36.50 -5.15 45.28
N CYS A 1001 -35.59 -5.87 44.63
CA CYS A 1001 -34.98 -7.06 45.20
C CYS A 1001 -33.61 -7.36 44.58
N SER A 1002 -32.81 -8.14 45.28
CA SER A 1002 -31.45 -8.51 44.88
C SER A 1002 -31.31 -10.03 44.75
N PHE A 1003 -30.74 -10.48 43.63
CA PHE A 1003 -30.50 -11.89 43.35
C PHE A 1003 -29.01 -12.22 43.43
N SER A 1004 -28.67 -13.41 43.92
CA SER A 1004 -27.30 -13.94 43.82
C SER A 1004 -27.02 -14.32 42.37
N VAL A 1005 -26.02 -13.69 41.75
CA VAL A 1005 -25.67 -13.91 40.34
C VAL A 1005 -25.36 -15.40 40.09
N CYS A 1006 -24.57 -16.04 40.95
CA CYS A 1006 -24.20 -17.45 40.78
C CYS A 1006 -25.40 -18.40 40.90
N ARG A 1007 -26.22 -18.23 41.94
CA ARG A 1007 -27.39 -19.09 42.18
C ARG A 1007 -28.51 -18.84 41.17
N PHE A 1008 -28.62 -17.61 40.67
CA PHE A 1008 -29.57 -17.28 39.62
C PHE A 1008 -29.17 -17.91 38.28
N ILE A 1009 -27.88 -17.91 37.94
CA ILE A 1009 -27.35 -18.66 36.80
C ILE A 1009 -27.62 -20.16 36.94
N ASP A 1010 -27.42 -20.76 38.13
CA ASP A 1010 -27.73 -22.17 38.40
C ASP A 1010 -29.22 -22.49 38.20
N LEU A 1011 -30.10 -21.61 38.67
CA LEU A 1011 -31.55 -21.75 38.51
C LEU A 1011 -31.96 -21.74 37.03
N VAL A 1012 -31.46 -20.75 36.28
CA VAL A 1012 -31.71 -20.61 34.84
C VAL A 1012 -31.15 -21.81 34.07
N ASN A 1013 -29.92 -22.23 34.38
CA ASN A 1013 -29.31 -23.43 33.81
C ASN A 1013 -30.21 -24.65 34.05
N SER A 1014 -30.70 -24.87 35.28
CA SER A 1014 -31.51 -26.07 35.60
C SER A 1014 -32.89 -26.13 34.95
N LYS A 1015 -33.44 -24.99 34.51
CA LYS A 1015 -34.82 -24.89 34.04
C LYS A 1015 -34.95 -24.62 32.55
N TYR A 1016 -34.07 -23.81 32.00
CA TYR A 1016 -34.19 -23.27 30.64
C TYR A 1016 -33.08 -23.71 29.69
N ILE A 1017 -31.95 -24.23 30.20
CA ILE A 1017 -30.77 -24.60 29.40
C ILE A 1017 -30.49 -26.10 29.59
N GLY A 1018 -30.48 -26.88 28.50
CA GLY A 1018 -30.38 -28.34 28.56
C GLY A 1018 -29.04 -28.86 29.07
N SER A 1019 -29.05 -29.87 29.96
CA SER A 1019 -27.90 -30.71 30.31
C SER A 1019 -28.07 -32.14 29.76
N GLU A 1020 -28.60 -32.30 28.55
CA GLU A 1020 -28.53 -33.60 27.89
C GLU A 1020 -27.15 -33.72 27.25
N VAL A 1021 -26.48 -34.82 27.62
CA VAL A 1021 -25.11 -35.23 27.27
C VAL A 1021 -24.96 -35.39 25.76
#